data_AF-T0KR68-F1
#
_entry.id   AF-T0KR68-F1
#
_cell.length_a   1.000
_cell.length_b   1.000
_cell.length_c   1.000
_cell.angle_alpha   90.00
_cell.angle_beta   90.00
_cell.angle_gamma   90.00
#
_symmetry.space_group_name_H-M   'P 1'
#
loop_
_entity.id
_entity.type
_entity.pdbx_description
1 polymer ?
#
loop_
_entity_poly.entity_id
_entity_poly.type
_entity_poly.pdbx_seq_one_letter_code
_entity_poly.pdbx_strand_id
1 'polypeptide(L)'
;MDATIEWFGATTFRVKANGLVIFLDTWLERPDVLPKVLAIDDVIEADYIFISHAHFDHLPGADKIAIKTGAHVIANGEAINVLRLAGVPEDQLIPVSGGERIPLFTLERRQAAARGEIDIAPGPPGAPAAPDAKLAAASVHVWPSLHCLMPGGSHADVPAIMDTGKEYIGGASQYACTLDITFGMKYGLLKIGDHMPRDAMDSGMRSFVDYVNGPARDCMSHFDGGQLMHNFLFGEGKTLLWNGHLGGYDGILKTVQPQPDVLIQAIAGRANLNGRPFDGSAAQFAVQVSKLLGEPKKVIWCLHDEAPIKPWTVDTILVAQPAADGDVSAALSPPRQHLQPITSQSCVSDQLSLEPDLLWDALLTPAQFLFPFSPVPSFGPGTSTDFCFGDTALAAIGESADDQSVQNSFDANATPRVGVEANEVFNVPDSLTAEEEDILIAEHIPHVPPMTAETRAYMIQAIKARLPQHDAQGLDANFPSLRHLDTYMQLYFEHFHPRMPLLHKPTFQASPETWQLVLSVRVAQHMLKRDIRELSSNDVLTCAQSLLLFHQSQWLSGEWNIVMEVQFHRNILITLCRQLLSREGTLMHTHTSAEDANHAWSQWIQAEAKRRIIHFTWRWECLQATFFMLPPLLSVAELQIPVPTADAHWSSSYEQWHLHPLPQPSSTLCALIARVGFGDVVPASLEQPTKSTILLSAIVQQAAESDLLRAMGLGSAGSTTSQPGLALGMGTMLSQKAFDALSQVGCSQVLRETDAGTNSNDFALLSRVLSICSFTPVRLLNSYSKWQTTDAGHSNARSELLDIVPQNVGRARHCLYYAAQVLQYFRTTRVATILDILSVLICVLYMVVYADIFEQQDPNSAGTGASARTSSTEIIRLDQVIDANLLNGWLEVRNHRRPHITGVGLLHNGRSVPRLYKDASRIMASGSSVSRMAKEMSIVLESQGKGYPPELVHRQSG
;
A
#
# COMPACT_ATOMS: atom_id res chain seq x y z
N MET A 1 43.22 25.14 -7.49
CA MET A 1 43.40 24.06 -8.48
C MET A 1 42.31 24.22 -9.51
N ASP A 2 42.58 23.85 -10.75
CA ASP A 2 41.54 23.69 -11.77
C ASP A 2 40.66 22.48 -11.44
N ALA A 3 39.45 22.43 -11.98
CA ALA A 3 38.53 21.32 -11.73
C ALA A 3 38.88 20.12 -12.62
N THR A 4 39.03 18.94 -12.03
CA THR A 4 39.42 17.70 -12.75
C THR A 4 38.39 16.59 -12.56
N ILE A 5 38.26 15.75 -13.58
CA ILE A 5 37.54 14.47 -13.53
C ILE A 5 38.53 13.42 -14.02
N GLU A 6 38.90 12.49 -13.14
CA GLU A 6 39.87 11.43 -13.36
C GLU A 6 39.12 10.08 -13.35
N TRP A 7 39.37 9.21 -14.33
CA TRP A 7 38.72 7.90 -14.45
C TRP A 7 39.71 6.76 -14.22
N PHE A 8 39.30 5.73 -13.49
CA PHE A 8 40.16 4.58 -13.13
C PHE A 8 39.64 3.23 -13.64
N GLY A 9 38.53 3.23 -14.40
CA GLY A 9 37.86 2.05 -14.94
C GLY A 9 36.44 1.87 -14.40
N ALA A 10 35.63 1.04 -15.07
CA ALA A 10 34.21 0.85 -14.80
C ALA A 10 33.48 2.20 -14.61
N THR A 11 32.80 2.39 -13.49
CA THR A 11 32.17 3.66 -13.06
C THR A 11 33.03 4.47 -12.07
N THR A 12 34.26 4.05 -11.77
CA THR A 12 35.08 4.65 -10.71
C THR A 12 35.80 5.92 -11.17
N PHE A 13 35.46 7.06 -10.56
CA PHE A 13 36.07 8.37 -10.82
C PHE A 13 36.56 9.07 -9.55
N ARG A 14 37.53 9.99 -9.71
CA ARG A 14 37.83 11.06 -8.75
C ARG A 14 37.53 12.42 -9.39
N VAL A 15 36.69 13.21 -8.73
CA VAL A 15 36.35 14.58 -9.10
C VAL A 15 37.02 15.53 -8.11
N LYS A 16 37.77 16.51 -8.60
CA LYS A 16 38.33 17.58 -7.77
C LYS A 16 37.72 18.91 -8.19
N ALA A 17 37.02 19.58 -7.27
CA ALA A 17 36.34 20.84 -7.55
C ALA A 17 36.10 21.63 -6.25
N ASN A 18 36.23 22.96 -6.29
CA ASN A 18 36.01 23.87 -5.15
C ASN A 18 36.79 23.52 -3.86
N GLY A 19 37.90 22.81 -3.99
CA GLY A 19 38.71 22.31 -2.85
C GLY A 19 38.26 20.97 -2.27
N LEU A 20 37.18 20.38 -2.80
CA LEU A 20 36.75 19.01 -2.49
C LEU A 20 37.47 17.99 -3.38
N VAL A 21 37.80 16.84 -2.81
CA VAL A 21 38.17 15.60 -3.50
C VAL A 21 37.06 14.57 -3.27
N ILE A 22 36.36 14.19 -4.34
CA ILE A 22 35.17 13.33 -4.31
C ILE A 22 35.46 12.06 -5.12
N PHE A 23 35.21 10.89 -4.56
CA PHE A 23 35.13 9.64 -5.33
C PHE A 23 33.69 9.32 -5.74
N LEU A 24 33.52 8.79 -6.96
CA LEU A 24 32.25 8.28 -7.51
C LEU A 24 32.48 6.79 -7.83
N ASP A 25 31.88 5.90 -7.04
CA ASP A 25 32.28 4.50 -6.88
C ASP A 25 33.79 4.34 -6.54
N THR A 26 34.23 3.13 -6.15
CA THR A 26 35.58 2.93 -5.55
C THR A 26 36.32 1.67 -5.98
N TRP A 27 35.94 1.02 -7.09
CA TRP A 27 36.50 -0.27 -7.53
C TRP A 27 37.94 -0.15 -8.08
N LEU A 28 38.88 0.17 -7.18
CA LEU A 28 40.32 0.24 -7.40
C LEU A 28 40.99 -1.11 -7.14
N GLU A 29 40.45 -1.91 -6.20
CA GLU A 29 40.85 -3.30 -5.98
C GLU A 29 40.22 -4.21 -7.03
N ARG A 30 40.65 -4.04 -8.29
CA ARG A 30 40.16 -4.83 -9.43
C ARG A 30 40.82 -6.23 -9.46
N PRO A 31 40.17 -7.25 -10.07
CA PRO A 31 40.79 -8.53 -10.41
C PRO A 31 42.14 -8.35 -11.13
N ASP A 32 43.16 -9.14 -10.77
CA ASP A 32 44.56 -8.97 -11.23
C ASP A 32 44.78 -9.09 -12.75
N VAL A 33 43.80 -9.60 -13.50
CA VAL A 33 43.82 -9.59 -14.98
C VAL A 33 43.56 -8.20 -15.58
N LEU A 34 42.98 -7.27 -14.81
CA LEU A 34 42.61 -5.92 -15.26
C LEU A 34 43.68 -4.88 -14.90
N PRO A 35 43.83 -3.81 -15.70
CA PRO A 35 44.77 -2.73 -15.38
C PRO A 35 44.32 -1.95 -14.13
N LYS A 36 45.25 -1.81 -13.17
CA LYS A 36 45.06 -1.00 -11.96
C LYS A 36 45.69 0.38 -12.18
N VAL A 37 44.86 1.37 -12.50
CA VAL A 37 45.30 2.73 -12.87
C VAL A 37 45.73 3.56 -11.65
N LEU A 38 45.14 3.28 -10.49
CA LEU A 38 45.45 3.90 -9.20
C LEU A 38 45.37 2.80 -8.13
N ALA A 39 46.42 2.63 -7.31
CA ALA A 39 46.34 1.73 -6.17
C ALA A 39 45.55 2.40 -5.04
N ILE A 40 44.77 1.60 -4.30
CA ILE A 40 43.99 2.10 -3.15
C ILE A 40 44.90 2.66 -2.03
N ASP A 41 46.11 2.12 -1.91
CA ASP A 41 47.14 2.61 -0.98
C ASP A 41 47.75 3.96 -1.38
N ASP A 42 47.62 4.38 -2.64
CA ASP A 42 48.03 5.73 -3.10
C ASP A 42 46.94 6.79 -2.86
N VAL A 43 45.71 6.39 -2.49
CA VAL A 43 44.65 7.33 -2.11
C VAL A 43 44.94 7.91 -0.72
N ILE A 44 45.51 9.11 -0.69
CA ILE A 44 45.86 9.84 0.55
C ILE A 44 44.87 10.97 0.90
N GLU A 45 43.95 11.31 -0.01
CA GLU A 45 42.99 12.40 0.14
C GLU A 45 41.63 12.01 -0.47
N ALA A 46 40.56 12.21 0.30
CA ALA A 46 39.17 12.18 -0.13
C ALA A 46 38.30 12.85 0.95
N ASP A 47 37.44 13.79 0.56
CA ASP A 47 36.44 14.41 1.43
C ASP A 47 35.13 13.62 1.46
N TYR A 48 34.76 13.02 0.33
CA TYR A 48 33.52 12.28 0.13
C TYR A 48 33.71 11.08 -0.80
N ILE A 49 32.91 10.06 -0.58
CA ILE A 49 32.72 8.92 -1.48
C ILE A 49 31.22 8.82 -1.77
N PHE A 50 30.83 8.76 -3.04
CA PHE A 50 29.45 8.50 -3.46
C PHE A 50 29.39 7.13 -4.11
N ILE A 51 28.53 6.26 -3.61
CA ILE A 51 28.33 4.92 -4.19
C ILE A 51 26.99 4.89 -4.93
N SER A 52 27.01 4.40 -6.16
CA SER A 52 25.80 4.28 -6.98
C SER A 52 24.88 3.15 -6.48
N HIS A 53 25.45 2.00 -6.10
CA HIS A 53 24.79 0.84 -5.51
C HIS A 53 25.81 -0.20 -4.98
N ALA A 54 25.34 -1.26 -4.29
CA ALA A 54 26.20 -2.13 -3.48
C ALA A 54 26.96 -3.28 -4.21
N HIS A 55 27.04 -3.28 -5.55
CA HIS A 55 27.65 -4.37 -6.32
C HIS A 55 29.20 -4.36 -6.33
N PHE A 56 29.79 -5.48 -6.78
CA PHE A 56 31.23 -5.83 -6.69
C PHE A 56 32.18 -4.90 -7.44
N ASP A 57 31.67 -4.18 -8.43
CA ASP A 57 32.31 -3.26 -9.37
C ASP A 57 32.05 -1.78 -9.02
N HIS A 58 31.35 -1.54 -7.90
CA HIS A 58 30.95 -0.21 -7.44
C HIS A 58 31.43 0.07 -6.00
N LEU A 59 31.17 -0.85 -5.06
CA LEU A 59 31.35 -0.63 -3.61
C LEU A 59 32.73 -1.01 -3.00
N PRO A 60 33.39 -2.10 -3.40
CA PRO A 60 34.65 -2.51 -2.74
C PRO A 60 35.73 -1.43 -2.77
N GLY A 61 36.41 -1.23 -1.63
CA GLY A 61 37.43 -0.19 -1.46
C GLY A 61 36.94 1.10 -0.79
N ALA A 62 35.63 1.35 -0.75
CA ALA A 62 35.08 2.50 -0.03
C ALA A 62 35.36 2.42 1.49
N ASP A 63 35.41 1.20 2.03
CA ASP A 63 35.84 0.89 3.39
C ASP A 63 37.23 1.45 3.69
N LYS A 64 38.22 1.07 2.88
CA LYS A 64 39.64 1.42 3.06
C LYS A 64 39.87 2.91 2.85
N ILE A 65 39.25 3.51 1.83
CA ILE A 65 39.41 4.95 1.56
C ILE A 65 38.76 5.76 2.69
N ALA A 66 37.53 5.44 3.11
CA ALA A 66 36.84 6.17 4.17
C ALA A 66 37.62 6.14 5.50
N ILE A 67 38.01 4.95 5.96
CA ILE A 67 38.75 4.76 7.22
C ILE A 67 40.10 5.51 7.18
N LYS A 68 40.75 5.56 6.01
CA LYS A 68 42.09 6.15 5.84
C LYS A 68 42.08 7.69 5.73
N THR A 69 41.07 8.28 5.09
CA THR A 69 41.05 9.74 4.81
C THR A 69 40.07 10.55 5.66
N GLY A 70 39.11 9.90 6.34
CA GLY A 70 37.99 10.60 6.98
C GLY A 70 36.91 11.07 5.99
N ALA A 71 36.85 10.48 4.79
CA ALA A 71 35.81 10.76 3.81
C ALA A 71 34.43 10.33 4.33
N HIS A 72 33.38 11.12 4.08
CA HIS A 72 32.01 10.67 4.36
C HIS A 72 31.49 9.88 3.16
N VAL A 73 30.92 8.71 3.39
CA VAL A 73 30.33 7.85 2.36
C VAL A 73 28.83 8.13 2.28
N ILE A 74 28.38 8.53 1.10
CA ILE A 74 26.97 8.77 0.78
C ILE A 74 26.52 7.66 -0.16
N ALA A 75 25.60 6.82 0.31
CA ALA A 75 25.18 5.60 -0.39
C ALA A 75 23.79 5.12 0.04
N ASN A 76 23.23 4.15 -0.68
CA ASN A 76 21.98 3.50 -0.29
C ASN A 76 22.13 2.68 1.00
N GLY A 77 21.00 2.31 1.61
CA GLY A 77 20.99 1.59 2.90
C GLY A 77 21.74 0.25 2.90
N GLU A 78 21.77 -0.48 1.78
CA GLU A 78 22.50 -1.75 1.67
C GLU A 78 24.01 -1.52 1.69
N ALA A 79 24.51 -0.60 0.87
CA ALA A 79 25.92 -0.23 0.82
C ALA A 79 26.41 0.31 2.19
N ILE A 80 25.60 1.14 2.87
CA ILE A 80 25.91 1.61 4.22
C ILE A 80 25.93 0.46 5.25
N ASN A 81 25.03 -0.53 5.14
CA ASN A 81 25.05 -1.70 6.01
C ASN A 81 26.31 -2.56 5.81
N VAL A 82 26.72 -2.79 4.56
CA VAL A 82 27.96 -3.49 4.21
C VAL A 82 29.18 -2.75 4.76
N LEU A 83 29.28 -1.43 4.57
CA LEU A 83 30.41 -0.63 5.06
C LEU A 83 30.48 -0.54 6.59
N ARG A 84 29.34 -0.50 7.28
CA ARG A 84 29.28 -0.60 8.74
C ARG A 84 29.83 -1.94 9.24
N LEU A 85 29.53 -3.03 8.54
CA LEU A 85 30.07 -4.37 8.85
C LEU A 85 31.56 -4.48 8.52
N ALA A 86 32.05 -3.79 7.48
CA ALA A 86 33.46 -3.64 7.17
C ALA A 86 34.23 -2.72 8.16
N GLY A 87 33.53 -2.07 9.10
CA GLY A 87 34.13 -1.28 10.18
C GLY A 87 34.32 0.21 9.89
N VAL A 88 33.65 0.77 8.88
CA VAL A 88 33.63 2.23 8.66
C VAL A 88 32.90 2.92 9.82
N PRO A 89 33.47 3.99 10.42
CA PRO A 89 32.84 4.76 11.50
C PRO A 89 31.46 5.33 11.14
N GLU A 90 30.52 5.26 12.08
CA GLU A 90 29.11 5.64 11.87
C GLU A 90 28.94 7.13 11.50
N ASP A 91 29.80 8.01 12.00
CA ASP A 91 29.79 9.45 11.69
C ASP A 91 30.25 9.77 10.25
N GLN A 92 30.91 8.81 9.60
CA GLN A 92 31.25 8.87 8.18
C GLN A 92 30.16 8.29 7.28
N LEU A 93 29.17 7.55 7.81
CA LEU A 93 28.16 6.82 7.03
C LEU A 93 26.86 7.63 6.88
N ILE A 94 26.56 8.06 5.65
CA ILE A 94 25.37 8.86 5.32
C ILE A 94 24.43 8.04 4.42
N PRO A 95 23.41 7.36 4.99
CA PRO A 95 22.40 6.66 4.20
C PRO A 95 21.45 7.64 3.49
N VAL A 96 21.20 7.37 2.22
CA VAL A 96 20.29 8.13 1.34
C VAL A 96 19.36 7.19 0.56
N SER A 97 18.20 7.69 0.15
CA SER A 97 17.19 6.96 -0.65
C SER A 97 16.86 7.64 -1.98
N GLY A 98 17.34 8.86 -2.21
CA GLY A 98 17.02 9.68 -3.36
C GLY A 98 15.93 10.72 -3.07
N GLY A 99 16.24 11.97 -3.34
CA GLY A 99 15.46 13.17 -2.98
C GLY A 99 16.28 14.18 -2.17
N GLU A 100 17.38 13.75 -1.56
CA GLU A 100 18.19 14.55 -0.64
C GLU A 100 18.90 15.74 -1.32
N ARG A 101 19.24 16.72 -0.47
CA ARG A 101 19.91 17.98 -0.84
C ARG A 101 21.06 18.20 0.14
N ILE A 102 22.24 17.70 -0.20
CA ILE A 102 23.35 17.59 0.75
C ILE A 102 24.38 18.70 0.49
N PRO A 103 24.67 19.59 1.47
CA PRO A 103 25.79 20.52 1.39
C PRO A 103 27.12 19.76 1.61
N LEU A 104 28.12 20.06 0.78
CA LEU A 104 29.41 19.39 0.80
C LEU A 104 30.49 20.33 1.34
N PHE A 105 31.23 19.87 2.34
CA PHE A 105 32.25 20.62 3.07
C PHE A 105 33.60 19.91 3.02
N THR A 106 34.68 20.67 2.86
CA THR A 106 36.04 20.12 2.98
C THR A 106 36.27 19.56 4.39
N LEU A 107 37.14 18.56 4.49
CA LEU A 107 37.51 17.91 5.74
C LEU A 107 38.00 18.94 6.78
N GLU A 108 38.77 19.95 6.35
CA GLU A 108 39.18 21.09 7.17
C GLU A 108 37.98 21.82 7.80
N ARG A 109 36.93 22.12 7.02
CA ARG A 109 35.70 22.76 7.54
C ARG A 109 34.93 21.83 8.48
N ARG A 110 34.82 20.53 8.16
CA ARG A 110 34.17 19.55 9.06
C ARG A 110 34.91 19.46 10.41
N GLN A 111 36.23 19.41 10.40
CA GLN A 111 37.04 19.39 11.61
C GLN A 111 36.99 20.72 12.38
N ALA A 112 36.95 21.87 11.70
CA ALA A 112 36.79 23.18 12.36
C ALA A 112 35.42 23.30 13.07
N ALA A 113 34.34 22.78 12.47
CA ALA A 113 33.03 22.69 13.13
C ALA A 113 33.08 21.77 14.36
N ALA A 114 33.74 20.60 14.26
CA ALA A 114 33.96 19.70 15.39
C ALA A 114 34.79 20.31 16.53
N ARG A 115 35.66 21.30 16.23
CA ARG A 115 36.41 22.09 17.24
C ARG A 115 35.67 23.35 17.73
N GLY A 116 34.51 23.69 17.14
CA GLY A 116 33.76 24.92 17.48
C GLY A 116 34.40 26.21 16.97
N GLU A 117 35.24 26.14 15.93
CA GLU A 117 35.99 27.27 15.37
C GLU A 117 35.22 28.07 14.31
N ILE A 118 34.12 27.50 13.80
CA ILE A 118 33.25 28.09 12.77
C ILE A 118 31.77 27.88 13.14
N ASP A 119 30.88 28.62 12.48
CA ASP A 119 29.43 28.46 12.65
C ASP A 119 28.99 27.02 12.33
N ILE A 120 28.19 26.44 13.23
CA ILE A 120 27.65 25.08 13.14
C ILE A 120 26.14 25.10 12.88
N ALA A 121 25.65 24.10 12.16
CA ALA A 121 24.22 23.89 11.96
C ALA A 121 23.54 23.41 13.27
N PRO A 122 22.29 23.83 13.55
CA PRO A 122 21.53 23.32 14.69
C PRO A 122 21.17 21.84 14.46
N GLY A 123 21.39 21.01 15.48
CA GLY A 123 21.09 19.58 15.46
C GLY A 123 20.49 19.08 16.78
N PRO A 124 19.94 17.85 16.80
CA PRO A 124 19.40 17.26 18.02
C PRO A 124 20.52 16.93 19.04
N PRO A 125 20.21 16.85 20.35
CA PRO A 125 21.20 16.55 21.37
C PRO A 125 21.97 15.25 21.09
N GLY A 126 23.30 15.33 21.01
CA GLY A 126 24.17 14.20 20.71
C GLY A 126 24.54 14.00 19.23
N ALA A 127 23.99 14.82 18.31
CA ALA A 127 24.47 14.83 16.92
C ALA A 127 25.90 15.40 16.81
N PRO A 128 26.74 14.89 15.89
CA PRO A 128 28.03 15.51 15.55
C PRO A 128 27.86 16.96 15.06
N ALA A 129 28.84 17.82 15.36
CA ALA A 129 28.81 19.23 14.96
C ALA A 129 29.09 19.38 13.45
N ALA A 130 28.04 19.57 12.66
CA ALA A 130 28.13 19.87 11.23
C ALA A 130 28.33 21.39 10.99
N PRO A 131 29.11 21.82 9.97
CA PRO A 131 29.20 23.24 9.62
C PRO A 131 27.84 23.80 9.14
N ASP A 132 27.63 25.10 9.33
CA ASP A 132 26.51 25.84 8.74
C ASP A 132 26.52 25.70 7.21
N ALA A 133 25.36 25.44 6.59
CA ALA A 133 25.22 25.24 5.14
C ALA A 133 25.73 26.42 4.29
N LYS A 134 25.79 27.65 4.82
CA LYS A 134 26.42 28.80 4.14
C LYS A 134 27.93 28.63 3.93
N LEU A 135 28.56 27.69 4.63
CA LEU A 135 29.98 27.34 4.54
C LEU A 135 30.22 26.13 3.62
N ALA A 136 29.24 25.70 2.83
CA ALA A 136 29.42 24.66 1.82
C ALA A 136 30.43 25.09 0.74
N ALA A 137 31.14 24.11 0.17
CA ALA A 137 32.01 24.28 -1.00
C ALA A 137 31.29 23.87 -2.30
N ALA A 138 30.31 22.96 -2.19
CA ALA A 138 29.42 22.52 -3.26
C ALA A 138 28.12 21.99 -2.62
N SER A 139 27.14 21.58 -3.42
CA SER A 139 26.05 20.71 -2.97
C SER A 139 25.81 19.56 -3.96
N VAL A 140 25.01 18.58 -3.54
CA VAL A 140 24.57 17.48 -4.40
C VAL A 140 23.08 17.20 -4.21
N HIS A 141 22.39 16.99 -5.32
CA HIS A 141 21.02 16.52 -5.38
C HIS A 141 21.06 15.02 -5.66
N VAL A 142 20.66 14.19 -4.70
CA VAL A 142 20.58 12.73 -4.85
C VAL A 142 19.23 12.37 -5.45
N TRP A 143 19.19 11.41 -6.38
CA TRP A 143 17.96 10.96 -7.02
C TRP A 143 17.92 9.44 -7.19
N PRO A 144 16.73 8.80 -7.10
CA PRO A 144 16.56 7.41 -7.49
C PRO A 144 16.86 7.19 -8.98
N SER A 145 17.56 6.11 -9.29
CA SER A 145 17.87 5.65 -10.65
C SER A 145 17.60 4.14 -10.76
N LEU A 146 18.04 3.50 -11.85
CA LEU A 146 17.84 2.07 -12.11
C LEU A 146 19.10 1.41 -12.68
N HIS A 147 19.40 0.22 -12.16
CA HIS A 147 20.36 -0.71 -12.77
C HIS A 147 19.90 -1.10 -14.18
N CYS A 148 20.83 -1.27 -15.13
CA CYS A 148 20.50 -1.83 -16.44
C CYS A 148 20.07 -3.31 -16.32
N LEU A 149 19.42 -3.86 -17.33
CA LEU A 149 19.01 -5.26 -17.37
C LEU A 149 19.93 -6.07 -18.30
N MET A 150 20.13 -7.37 -18.05
CA MET A 150 20.95 -8.20 -18.95
C MET A 150 20.13 -8.63 -20.18
N PRO A 151 20.74 -8.65 -21.38
CA PRO A 151 20.09 -9.21 -22.57
C PRO A 151 20.09 -10.74 -22.53
N GLY A 152 18.98 -11.35 -22.95
CA GLY A 152 18.80 -12.82 -22.98
C GLY A 152 17.94 -13.34 -21.82
N GLY A 153 17.85 -14.67 -21.68
CA GLY A 153 17.12 -15.32 -20.59
C GLY A 153 18.02 -15.80 -19.45
N SER A 154 19.34 -15.79 -19.66
CA SER A 154 20.35 -16.31 -18.75
C SER A 154 21.70 -15.60 -18.94
N HIS A 155 22.62 -15.76 -17.99
CA HIS A 155 24.00 -15.26 -18.14
C HIS A 155 24.79 -15.98 -19.25
N ALA A 156 24.32 -17.13 -19.76
CA ALA A 156 24.96 -17.81 -20.88
C ALA A 156 24.71 -17.07 -22.21
N ASP A 157 23.55 -16.44 -22.35
CA ASP A 157 23.09 -15.71 -23.55
C ASP A 157 23.78 -14.36 -23.74
N VAL A 158 24.47 -13.86 -22.71
CA VAL A 158 25.20 -12.59 -22.74
C VAL A 158 26.25 -12.64 -23.86
N PRO A 159 26.25 -11.66 -24.79
CA PRO A 159 27.15 -11.66 -25.93
C PRO A 159 28.60 -11.42 -25.50
N ALA A 160 29.56 -11.76 -26.35
CA ALA A 160 30.97 -11.55 -26.06
C ALA A 160 31.34 -10.05 -26.05
N ILE A 161 30.81 -9.31 -27.03
CA ILE A 161 30.89 -7.86 -27.15
C ILE A 161 29.46 -7.33 -27.03
N MET A 162 29.23 -6.36 -26.15
CA MET A 162 27.92 -5.73 -26.01
C MET A 162 27.81 -4.56 -26.99
N ASP A 163 27.26 -4.84 -28.18
CA ASP A 163 26.89 -3.82 -29.16
C ASP A 163 25.80 -2.88 -28.60
N THR A 164 26.12 -1.59 -28.45
CA THR A 164 25.16 -0.59 -27.95
C THR A 164 24.13 -0.15 -28.99
N GLY A 165 24.41 -0.33 -30.28
CA GLY A 165 23.47 -0.06 -31.37
C GLY A 165 22.47 -1.17 -31.61
N LYS A 166 22.75 -2.40 -31.16
CA LYS A 166 21.83 -3.54 -31.25
C LYS A 166 20.53 -3.27 -30.51
N GLU A 167 19.43 -3.30 -31.26
CA GLU A 167 18.08 -3.18 -30.72
C GLU A 167 17.62 -4.49 -30.07
N TYR A 168 16.89 -4.35 -28.97
CA TYR A 168 16.16 -5.42 -28.30
C TYR A 168 14.69 -5.01 -28.25
N ILE A 169 13.89 -5.54 -29.19
CA ILE A 169 12.46 -5.22 -29.34
C ILE A 169 11.62 -6.44 -28.91
N GLY A 170 10.74 -6.25 -27.93
CA GLY A 170 9.87 -7.29 -27.39
C GLY A 170 10.63 -8.41 -26.69
N GLY A 171 9.97 -9.57 -26.57
CA GLY A 171 10.56 -10.84 -26.11
C GLY A 171 10.92 -10.93 -24.62
N ALA A 172 10.93 -9.83 -23.88
CA ALA A 172 11.13 -9.84 -22.43
C ALA A 172 9.85 -10.27 -21.69
N SER A 173 10.02 -10.92 -20.54
CA SER A 173 8.92 -11.22 -19.62
C SER A 173 8.28 -9.93 -19.10
N GLN A 174 6.95 -9.92 -18.90
CA GLN A 174 6.26 -8.82 -18.21
C GLN A 174 6.71 -8.63 -16.75
N TYR A 175 7.43 -9.59 -16.20
CA TYR A 175 8.03 -9.57 -14.86
C TYR A 175 9.52 -9.20 -14.86
N ALA A 176 10.14 -8.96 -16.03
CA ALA A 176 11.58 -8.69 -16.14
C ALA A 176 11.96 -7.36 -15.47
N CYS A 177 12.83 -7.42 -14.46
CA CYS A 177 13.16 -6.28 -13.60
C CYS A 177 14.49 -6.48 -12.84
N THR A 178 14.85 -5.55 -11.93
CA THR A 178 16.08 -5.61 -11.13
C THR A 178 16.19 -6.86 -10.23
N LEU A 179 15.08 -7.59 -10.00
CA LEU A 179 15.12 -8.88 -9.31
C LEU A 179 15.91 -9.93 -10.10
N ASP A 180 15.86 -9.90 -11.44
CA ASP A 180 16.63 -10.80 -12.31
C ASP A 180 18.14 -10.54 -12.18
N ILE A 181 18.54 -9.28 -11.99
CA ILE A 181 19.91 -8.90 -11.66
C ILE A 181 20.29 -9.41 -10.27
N THR A 182 19.45 -9.18 -9.26
CA THR A 182 19.68 -9.64 -7.88
C THR A 182 19.86 -11.17 -7.82
N PHE A 183 19.06 -11.93 -8.56
CA PHE A 183 19.19 -13.38 -8.65
C PHE A 183 20.39 -13.81 -9.51
N GLY A 184 20.66 -13.11 -10.61
CA GLY A 184 21.87 -13.29 -11.42
C GLY A 184 23.14 -13.14 -10.60
N MET A 185 23.23 -12.10 -9.77
CA MET A 185 24.32 -11.87 -8.83
C MET A 185 24.38 -12.95 -7.73
N LYS A 186 23.26 -13.19 -7.04
CA LYS A 186 23.19 -14.08 -5.86
C LYS A 186 23.43 -15.56 -6.17
N TYR A 187 22.93 -16.01 -7.32
CA TYR A 187 22.93 -17.43 -7.70
C TYR A 187 23.81 -17.74 -8.90
N GLY A 188 24.14 -16.77 -9.75
CA GLY A 188 25.00 -16.93 -10.92
C GLY A 188 26.41 -16.38 -10.67
N LEU A 189 26.59 -15.07 -10.84
CA LEU A 189 27.89 -14.44 -11.08
C LEU A 189 28.84 -14.54 -9.89
N LEU A 190 28.41 -14.17 -8.68
CA LEU A 190 29.21 -14.29 -7.46
C LEU A 190 29.39 -15.76 -7.00
N LYS A 191 28.78 -16.71 -7.73
CA LYS A 191 28.85 -18.16 -7.51
C LYS A 191 29.42 -18.93 -8.69
N ILE A 192 30.03 -18.28 -9.69
CA ILE A 192 30.54 -18.98 -10.88
C ILE A 192 31.59 -20.06 -10.52
N GLY A 193 32.30 -19.91 -9.40
CA GLY A 193 33.19 -20.94 -8.83
C GLY A 193 32.49 -22.13 -8.13
N ASP A 194 31.22 -22.01 -7.75
CA ASP A 194 30.39 -23.13 -7.26
C ASP A 194 29.89 -23.99 -8.44
N HIS A 195 29.66 -23.36 -9.61
CA HIS A 195 28.98 -23.96 -10.76
C HIS A 195 29.90 -24.48 -11.88
N MET A 196 31.11 -23.94 -11.98
CA MET A 196 32.08 -24.28 -13.03
C MET A 196 33.38 -24.80 -12.40
N PRO A 197 33.94 -25.93 -12.87
CA PRO A 197 35.23 -26.40 -12.37
C PRO A 197 36.37 -25.52 -12.91
N ARG A 198 37.42 -25.35 -12.10
CA ARG A 198 38.47 -24.33 -12.28
C ARG A 198 39.35 -24.51 -13.52
N ASP A 199 39.33 -25.69 -14.13
CA ASP A 199 39.97 -26.04 -15.39
C ASP A 199 39.15 -25.61 -16.63
N ALA A 200 37.82 -25.61 -16.53
CA ALA A 200 36.91 -25.15 -17.59
C ALA A 200 36.84 -23.62 -17.74
N MET A 201 37.33 -22.87 -16.74
CA MET A 201 37.42 -21.41 -16.76
C MET A 201 38.52 -20.90 -17.71
N ASP A 202 38.38 -19.67 -18.21
CA ASP A 202 39.49 -18.90 -18.78
C ASP A 202 40.30 -18.16 -17.69
N SER A 203 41.32 -17.38 -18.08
CA SER A 203 42.15 -16.61 -17.15
C SER A 203 41.42 -15.43 -16.50
N GLY A 204 40.47 -14.80 -17.20
CA GLY A 204 39.65 -13.73 -16.67
C GLY A 204 38.67 -14.27 -15.63
N MET A 205 37.95 -15.34 -15.96
CA MET A 205 37.03 -16.02 -15.05
C MET A 205 37.75 -16.50 -13.78
N ARG A 206 38.96 -17.08 -13.87
CA ARG A 206 39.76 -17.44 -12.68
C ARG A 206 40.11 -16.22 -11.83
N SER A 207 40.61 -15.14 -12.45
CA SER A 207 40.96 -13.91 -11.73
C SER A 207 39.74 -13.26 -11.05
N PHE A 208 38.58 -13.31 -11.70
CA PHE A 208 37.32 -12.85 -11.13
C PHE A 208 36.85 -13.74 -9.96
N VAL A 209 36.92 -15.07 -10.09
CA VAL A 209 36.60 -16.03 -9.01
C VAL A 209 37.50 -15.82 -7.80
N ASP A 210 38.79 -15.59 -8.01
CA ASP A 210 39.75 -15.34 -6.93
C ASP A 210 39.50 -13.99 -6.25
N TYR A 211 39.06 -12.98 -7.01
CA TYR A 211 38.63 -11.68 -6.48
C TYR A 211 37.36 -11.77 -5.61
N VAL A 212 36.26 -12.35 -6.12
CA VAL A 212 34.98 -12.42 -5.37
C VAL A 212 34.99 -13.43 -4.21
N ASN A 213 36.03 -14.26 -4.10
CA ASN A 213 36.30 -15.09 -2.93
C ASN A 213 37.46 -14.56 -2.06
N GLY A 214 38.09 -13.46 -2.47
CA GLY A 214 39.11 -12.74 -1.70
C GLY A 214 38.50 -11.69 -0.75
N PRO A 215 39.34 -10.82 -0.16
CA PRO A 215 38.92 -9.87 0.88
C PRO A 215 37.82 -8.87 0.44
N ALA A 216 37.69 -8.59 -0.86
CA ALA A 216 36.64 -7.71 -1.38
C ALA A 216 35.22 -8.26 -1.19
N ARG A 217 35.08 -9.57 -0.95
CA ARG A 217 33.80 -10.26 -0.73
C ARG A 217 32.98 -9.67 0.41
N ASP A 218 33.65 -9.19 1.46
CA ASP A 218 32.99 -8.65 2.65
C ASP A 218 32.57 -7.18 2.47
N CYS A 219 32.93 -6.55 1.34
CA CYS A 219 32.60 -5.17 0.97
C CYS A 219 31.71 -5.08 -0.30
N MET A 220 30.88 -6.09 -0.56
CA MET A 220 29.90 -6.11 -1.66
C MET A 220 28.59 -6.81 -1.25
N SER A 221 27.49 -6.54 -1.97
CA SER A 221 26.25 -7.31 -1.88
C SER A 221 25.85 -7.89 -3.24
N HIS A 222 24.95 -8.87 -3.20
CA HIS A 222 24.26 -9.44 -4.35
C HIS A 222 22.91 -8.75 -4.64
N PHE A 223 22.49 -7.85 -3.74
CA PHE A 223 21.35 -6.97 -3.88
C PHE A 223 21.89 -5.55 -4.07
N ASP A 224 21.35 -4.81 -5.04
CA ASP A 224 21.87 -3.47 -5.36
C ASP A 224 21.59 -2.47 -4.23
N GLY A 225 20.47 -2.65 -3.50
CA GLY A 225 19.95 -1.69 -2.52
C GLY A 225 19.15 -0.55 -3.16
N GLY A 226 18.84 -0.65 -4.46
CA GLY A 226 18.34 0.44 -5.29
C GLY A 226 19.43 1.40 -5.77
N GLN A 227 19.57 1.59 -7.08
CA GLN A 227 20.57 2.48 -7.65
C GLN A 227 20.24 3.97 -7.46
N LEU A 228 21.27 4.77 -7.23
CA LEU A 228 21.21 6.22 -7.12
C LEU A 228 21.94 6.91 -8.28
N MET A 229 21.50 8.11 -8.63
CA MET A 229 22.23 9.06 -9.48
C MET A 229 22.43 10.38 -8.73
N HIS A 230 23.55 11.05 -8.99
CA HIS A 230 24.03 12.17 -8.20
C HIS A 230 24.27 13.39 -9.10
N ASN A 231 23.57 14.49 -8.85
CA ASN A 231 23.77 15.75 -9.58
C ASN A 231 24.46 16.77 -8.66
N PHE A 232 25.74 17.04 -8.92
CA PHE A 232 26.60 17.93 -8.16
C PHE A 232 26.52 19.37 -8.68
N LEU A 233 26.50 20.33 -7.75
CA LEU A 233 26.43 21.77 -8.00
C LEU A 233 27.70 22.43 -7.46
N PHE A 234 28.62 22.79 -8.35
CA PHE A 234 29.88 23.46 -8.00
C PHE A 234 29.80 24.99 -8.15
N GLY A 235 28.59 25.54 -8.27
CA GLY A 235 28.32 26.96 -8.45
C GLY A 235 27.39 27.22 -9.64
N GLU A 236 27.18 28.49 -9.95
CA GLU A 236 26.38 28.94 -11.09
C GLU A 236 26.98 28.44 -12.42
N GLY A 237 26.18 27.74 -13.23
CA GLY A 237 26.61 27.18 -14.52
C GLY A 237 27.75 26.15 -14.42
N LYS A 238 27.80 25.37 -13.34
CA LYS A 238 28.78 24.29 -13.12
C LYS A 238 28.14 23.07 -12.48
N THR A 239 27.37 22.31 -13.26
CA THR A 239 26.66 21.10 -12.80
C THR A 239 27.20 19.82 -13.42
N LEU A 240 27.26 18.75 -12.63
CA LEU A 240 27.75 17.43 -13.03
C LEU A 240 26.77 16.36 -12.56
N LEU A 241 26.08 15.67 -13.48
CA LEU A 241 25.30 14.48 -13.13
C LEU A 241 26.10 13.21 -13.41
N TRP A 242 26.04 12.27 -12.48
CA TRP A 242 26.60 10.93 -12.60
C TRP A 242 25.52 9.85 -12.37
N ASN A 243 25.44 8.89 -13.29
CA ASN A 243 24.51 7.76 -13.25
C ASN A 243 25.25 6.43 -13.49
N GLY A 244 25.18 5.52 -12.51
CA GLY A 244 26.00 4.31 -12.43
C GLY A 244 25.63 3.18 -13.41
N HIS A 245 24.43 3.20 -14.00
CA HIS A 245 24.03 2.32 -15.11
C HIS A 245 23.11 3.02 -16.10
N LEU A 246 22.91 2.36 -17.25
CA LEU A 246 21.96 2.75 -18.27
C LEU A 246 20.51 2.44 -17.85
N GLY A 247 19.99 3.24 -16.93
CA GLY A 247 18.60 3.18 -16.50
C GLY A 247 18.14 4.45 -15.81
N GLY A 248 16.83 4.58 -15.62
CA GLY A 248 16.23 5.68 -14.87
C GLY A 248 14.70 5.74 -14.97
N TYR A 249 14.12 6.56 -14.10
CA TYR A 249 12.69 6.89 -14.14
C TYR A 249 12.46 8.13 -15.00
N ASP A 250 11.60 8.03 -16.02
CA ASP A 250 11.29 9.09 -16.98
C ASP A 250 10.87 10.40 -16.30
N GLY A 251 9.95 10.31 -15.33
CA GLY A 251 9.48 11.46 -14.55
C GLY A 251 10.56 12.09 -13.64
N ILE A 252 11.60 11.34 -13.26
CA ILE A 252 12.72 11.88 -12.49
C ILE A 252 13.72 12.55 -13.43
N LEU A 253 14.12 11.88 -14.52
CA LEU A 253 15.02 12.45 -15.53
C LEU A 253 14.49 13.80 -16.07
N LYS A 254 13.19 13.88 -16.37
CA LYS A 254 12.50 15.12 -16.79
C LYS A 254 12.44 16.24 -15.74
N THR A 255 12.68 15.93 -14.46
CA THR A 255 12.55 16.89 -13.34
C THR A 255 13.87 17.16 -12.61
N VAL A 256 15.00 16.60 -13.07
CA VAL A 256 16.33 16.97 -12.58
C VAL A 256 16.57 18.45 -12.83
N GLN A 257 16.66 19.23 -11.75
CA GLN A 257 17.01 20.64 -11.77
C GLN A 257 18.04 20.96 -10.66
N PRO A 258 19.03 21.83 -10.93
CA PRO A 258 19.40 22.37 -12.25
C PRO A 258 19.86 21.26 -13.21
N GLN A 259 19.65 21.46 -14.52
CA GLN A 259 20.13 20.51 -15.53
C GLN A 259 21.68 20.43 -15.55
N PRO A 260 22.27 19.25 -15.82
CA PRO A 260 23.72 19.05 -15.84
C PRO A 260 24.44 19.65 -17.06
N ASP A 261 25.49 20.45 -16.84
CA ASP A 261 26.45 20.84 -17.88
C ASP A 261 27.28 19.64 -18.37
N VAL A 262 27.62 18.74 -17.44
CA VAL A 262 28.39 17.52 -17.69
C VAL A 262 27.61 16.30 -17.22
N LEU A 263 27.51 15.28 -18.06
CA LEU A 263 26.89 14.00 -17.74
C LEU A 263 27.93 12.88 -17.79
N ILE A 264 28.17 12.19 -16.69
CA ILE A 264 28.84 10.88 -16.66
C ILE A 264 27.74 9.81 -16.66
N GLN A 265 27.66 9.05 -17.75
CA GLN A 265 26.64 8.01 -17.93
C GLN A 265 27.32 6.67 -18.24
N ALA A 266 27.12 5.70 -17.36
CA ALA A 266 27.53 4.32 -17.62
C ALA A 266 26.67 3.71 -18.74
N ILE A 267 27.28 2.97 -19.66
CA ILE A 267 26.61 2.39 -20.81
C ILE A 267 26.92 0.90 -20.94
N ALA A 268 26.15 0.07 -20.23
CA ALA A 268 26.20 -1.38 -20.31
C ALA A 268 24.77 -1.96 -20.21
N GLY A 269 24.60 -3.21 -20.64
CA GLY A 269 23.32 -3.92 -20.60
C GLY A 269 22.23 -3.39 -21.54
N ARG A 270 21.05 -3.97 -21.46
CA ARG A 270 19.79 -3.44 -22.03
C ARG A 270 19.27 -2.36 -21.09
N ALA A 271 18.86 -1.22 -21.65
CA ALA A 271 18.40 -0.08 -20.86
C ALA A 271 17.17 -0.40 -20.00
N ASN A 272 17.08 0.22 -18.81
CA ASN A 272 15.97 0.05 -17.86
C ASN A 272 15.18 1.36 -17.69
N LEU A 273 13.97 1.41 -18.24
CA LEU A 273 13.09 2.58 -18.20
C LEU A 273 11.88 2.30 -17.30
N ASN A 274 11.72 3.08 -16.24
CA ASN A 274 10.60 2.95 -15.29
C ASN A 274 10.45 1.53 -14.68
N GLY A 275 11.55 0.78 -14.55
CA GLY A 275 11.58 -0.58 -14.01
C GLY A 275 11.31 -1.67 -15.04
N ARG A 276 11.29 -1.35 -16.34
CA ARG A 276 11.09 -2.29 -17.45
C ARG A 276 12.24 -2.25 -18.46
N PRO A 277 12.52 -3.36 -19.17
CA PRO A 277 13.42 -3.34 -20.31
C PRO A 277 12.93 -2.34 -21.37
N PHE A 278 13.81 -1.43 -21.79
CA PHE A 278 13.54 -0.52 -22.91
C PHE A 278 13.47 -1.30 -24.22
N ASP A 279 12.42 -1.09 -25.03
CA ASP A 279 12.32 -1.62 -26.39
C ASP A 279 13.06 -0.70 -27.36
N GLY A 280 14.32 -1.05 -27.64
CA GLY A 280 15.24 -0.29 -28.48
C GLY A 280 16.69 -0.71 -28.21
N SER A 281 17.64 0.11 -28.65
CA SER A 281 19.08 -0.08 -28.38
C SER A 281 19.57 0.73 -27.18
N ALA A 282 20.73 0.35 -26.65
CA ALA A 282 21.37 1.09 -25.55
C ALA A 282 21.75 2.52 -25.98
N ALA A 283 22.21 2.69 -27.22
CA ALA A 283 22.53 3.99 -27.81
C ALA A 283 21.29 4.90 -27.94
N GLN A 284 20.15 4.35 -28.38
CA GLN A 284 18.88 5.10 -28.45
C GLN A 284 18.46 5.62 -27.06
N PHE A 285 18.51 4.76 -26.04
CA PHE A 285 18.16 5.19 -24.68
C PHE A 285 19.18 6.18 -24.10
N ALA A 286 20.47 6.01 -24.37
CA ALA A 286 21.51 6.96 -23.93
C ALA A 286 21.29 8.37 -24.52
N VAL A 287 20.87 8.47 -25.79
CA VAL A 287 20.45 9.72 -26.42
C VAL A 287 19.16 10.26 -25.79
N GLN A 288 18.20 9.40 -25.44
CA GLN A 288 16.99 9.81 -24.72
C GLN A 288 17.32 10.39 -23.33
N VAL A 289 18.17 9.74 -22.54
CA VAL A 289 18.62 10.24 -21.22
C VAL A 289 19.27 11.62 -21.35
N SER A 290 20.18 11.79 -22.32
CA SER A 290 20.80 13.10 -22.61
C SER A 290 19.74 14.19 -22.89
N LYS A 291 18.72 13.89 -23.72
CA LYS A 291 17.63 14.81 -24.04
C LYS A 291 16.74 15.14 -22.83
N LEU A 292 16.36 14.15 -22.03
CA LEU A 292 15.55 14.37 -20.84
C LEU A 292 16.29 15.23 -19.79
N LEU A 293 17.62 15.13 -19.74
CA LEU A 293 18.49 15.95 -18.89
C LEU A 293 18.86 17.32 -19.49
N GLY A 294 18.28 17.72 -20.63
CA GLY A 294 18.48 19.06 -21.21
C GLY A 294 19.65 19.20 -22.18
N GLU A 295 20.08 18.09 -22.81
CA GLU A 295 21.21 18.02 -23.77
C GLU A 295 22.54 18.57 -23.18
N PRO A 296 23.13 17.89 -22.18
CA PRO A 296 24.37 18.32 -21.50
C PRO A 296 25.52 18.65 -22.46
N LYS A 297 26.19 19.78 -22.19
CA LYS A 297 27.31 20.33 -22.99
C LYS A 297 28.45 19.34 -23.19
N LYS A 298 28.65 18.42 -22.24
CA LYS A 298 29.59 17.30 -22.35
C LYS A 298 28.99 16.02 -21.79
N VAL A 299 29.08 14.94 -22.55
CA VAL A 299 28.77 13.58 -22.07
C VAL A 299 30.06 12.76 -22.00
N ILE A 300 30.22 12.00 -20.92
CA ILE A 300 31.34 11.11 -20.63
C ILE A 300 30.76 9.71 -20.43
N TRP A 301 31.08 8.80 -21.34
CA TRP A 301 30.68 7.39 -21.24
C TRP A 301 31.62 6.65 -20.28
N CYS A 302 31.11 5.67 -19.56
CA CYS A 302 31.88 4.80 -18.66
C CYS A 302 31.27 3.39 -18.63
N LEU A 303 31.88 2.46 -17.87
CA LEU A 303 31.51 1.03 -17.86
C LEU A 303 31.59 0.36 -19.26
N HIS A 304 32.59 0.75 -20.04
CA HIS A 304 32.86 0.23 -21.40
C HIS A 304 34.31 -0.28 -21.57
N ASP A 305 35.12 -0.25 -20.51
CA ASP A 305 36.45 -0.84 -20.47
C ASP A 305 36.42 -2.38 -20.43
N GLU A 306 37.59 -3.01 -20.53
CA GLU A 306 37.71 -4.47 -20.54
C GLU A 306 37.23 -5.11 -19.22
N ALA A 307 36.37 -6.12 -19.33
CA ALA A 307 35.85 -6.89 -18.22
C ALA A 307 36.47 -8.30 -18.16
N PRO A 308 36.58 -8.91 -16.97
CA PRO A 308 37.21 -10.23 -16.79
C PRO A 308 36.23 -11.39 -17.10
N ILE A 309 35.02 -11.07 -17.51
CA ILE A 309 33.83 -11.93 -17.65
C ILE A 309 32.96 -11.39 -18.80
N LYS A 310 31.95 -12.15 -19.23
CA LYS A 310 30.95 -11.68 -20.20
C LYS A 310 30.12 -10.50 -19.67
N PRO A 311 29.86 -9.45 -20.48
CA PRO A 311 30.47 -9.15 -21.78
C PRO A 311 31.88 -8.58 -21.59
N TRP A 312 32.86 -9.04 -22.38
CA TRP A 312 34.26 -8.65 -22.18
C TRP A 312 34.53 -7.19 -22.55
N THR A 313 33.76 -6.62 -23.48
CA THR A 313 33.80 -5.20 -23.85
C THR A 313 32.41 -4.71 -24.25
N VAL A 314 32.21 -3.39 -24.22
CA VAL A 314 31.03 -2.72 -24.79
C VAL A 314 31.46 -1.95 -26.05
N ASP A 315 30.75 -2.14 -27.16
CA ASP A 315 30.98 -1.37 -28.38
C ASP A 315 30.09 -0.12 -28.40
N THR A 316 30.71 1.04 -28.24
CA THR A 316 30.05 2.36 -28.20
C THR A 316 30.13 3.12 -29.53
N ILE A 317 30.51 2.50 -30.66
CA ILE A 317 30.76 3.17 -31.95
C ILE A 317 29.58 4.03 -32.45
N LEU A 318 28.35 3.62 -32.17
CA LEU A 318 27.14 4.35 -32.60
C LEU A 318 26.71 5.48 -31.64
N VAL A 319 27.39 5.67 -30.53
CA VAL A 319 27.10 6.71 -29.52
C VAL A 319 27.91 7.96 -29.81
N ALA A 320 27.60 8.59 -30.95
CA ALA A 320 28.33 9.74 -31.49
C ALA A 320 28.44 10.90 -30.48
N GLN A 321 29.65 11.43 -30.33
CA GLN A 321 29.92 12.59 -29.47
C GLN A 321 29.24 13.85 -30.02
N PRO A 322 28.73 14.76 -29.16
CA PRO A 322 28.45 16.13 -29.55
C PRO A 322 29.72 16.79 -30.10
N ALA A 323 29.60 17.54 -31.19
CA ALA A 323 30.77 18.10 -31.87
C ALA A 323 31.49 19.13 -30.99
N ALA A 324 32.80 18.94 -30.83
CA ALA A 324 33.72 19.97 -30.37
C ALA A 324 34.72 20.26 -31.51
N ASP A 325 34.94 21.54 -31.82
CA ASP A 325 35.97 21.94 -32.77
C ASP A 325 37.35 21.49 -32.27
N GLY A 326 38.13 20.86 -33.16
CA GLY A 326 39.20 19.96 -32.76
C GLY A 326 40.58 20.58 -32.63
N ASP A 327 41.48 19.84 -31.99
CA ASP A 327 42.89 19.84 -32.36
C ASP A 327 43.52 18.43 -32.25
N VAL A 328 44.62 18.26 -32.95
CA VAL A 328 45.24 17.07 -33.56
C VAL A 328 45.71 15.90 -32.65
N SER A 329 45.53 14.67 -33.17
CA SER A 329 46.27 13.39 -32.91
C SER A 329 45.94 12.53 -31.66
N ALA A 330 46.15 11.21 -31.65
CA ALA A 330 46.86 10.34 -32.62
C ALA A 330 46.19 8.96 -32.90
N ALA A 331 46.36 8.51 -34.14
CA ALA A 331 46.09 7.20 -34.78
C ALA A 331 45.73 5.94 -33.94
N LEU A 332 44.71 5.18 -34.40
CA LEU A 332 44.89 3.97 -35.25
C LEU A 332 43.54 3.46 -35.85
N SER A 333 43.58 2.84 -37.05
CA SER A 333 42.44 2.25 -37.83
C SER A 333 43.00 1.48 -39.06
N PRO A 334 42.21 0.87 -39.98
CA PRO A 334 40.82 0.37 -39.94
C PRO A 334 40.87 -1.20 -40.00
N PRO A 335 40.18 -2.05 -40.83
CA PRO A 335 39.14 -1.89 -41.89
C PRO A 335 37.69 -1.85 -41.33
N ARG A 336 36.57 -1.66 -42.05
CA ARG A 336 36.15 -1.59 -43.50
C ARG A 336 35.67 -2.87 -44.22
N GLN A 337 34.34 -3.03 -44.28
CA GLN A 337 33.52 -3.46 -45.44
C GLN A 337 32.11 -2.87 -45.25
N HIS A 338 31.21 -2.69 -46.23
CA HIS A 338 31.21 -2.12 -47.58
C HIS A 338 29.75 -2.25 -48.09
N LEU A 339 29.10 -1.17 -48.57
CA LEU A 339 27.83 -1.18 -49.34
C LEU A 339 26.55 -1.57 -48.53
N GLN A 340 25.33 -1.10 -48.82
CA GLN A 340 24.82 -0.10 -49.78
C GLN A 340 23.52 0.53 -49.21
N PRO A 341 23.06 1.72 -49.65
CA PRO A 341 21.82 2.31 -49.15
C PRO A 341 20.59 1.71 -49.87
N ILE A 342 19.52 1.44 -49.12
CA ILE A 342 18.20 1.13 -49.67
C ILE A 342 17.24 2.29 -49.38
N THR A 343 16.45 2.65 -50.38
CA THR A 343 15.58 3.84 -50.39
C THR A 343 14.33 3.69 -49.54
N SER A 344 13.83 4.83 -49.07
CA SER A 344 12.50 4.98 -48.46
C SER A 344 11.39 4.23 -49.20
N GLN A 345 10.66 3.39 -48.48
CA GLN A 345 9.29 3.01 -48.82
C GLN A 345 8.37 3.37 -47.66
N SER A 346 7.31 4.10 -47.97
CA SER A 346 6.23 4.45 -47.06
C SER A 346 5.25 3.29 -46.92
N CYS A 347 4.94 2.87 -45.69
CA CYS A 347 3.71 2.15 -45.39
C CYS A 347 3.12 2.61 -44.06
N VAL A 348 1.85 3.04 -44.16
CA VAL A 348 0.75 2.99 -43.17
C VAL A 348 1.11 2.97 -41.68
N SER A 349 0.68 4.02 -40.99
CA SER A 349 0.67 4.13 -39.53
C SER A 349 -0.57 3.46 -38.92
N ASP A 350 -0.51 2.15 -38.69
CA ASP A 350 -1.50 1.45 -37.86
C ASP A 350 -1.13 1.62 -36.37
N GLN A 351 -1.63 2.69 -35.75
CA GLN A 351 -1.54 2.86 -34.30
C GLN A 351 -2.54 1.93 -33.59
N LEU A 352 -2.04 0.82 -33.05
CA LEU A 352 -2.80 0.03 -32.06
C LEU A 352 -2.80 0.74 -30.70
N SER A 353 -3.70 1.71 -30.56
CA SER A 353 -4.02 2.38 -29.31
C SER A 353 -4.66 1.40 -28.33
N LEU A 354 -3.91 1.02 -27.30
CA LEU A 354 -4.41 0.26 -26.13
C LEU A 354 -4.52 1.19 -24.91
N GLU A 355 -5.32 2.24 -25.05
CA GLU A 355 -6.00 2.83 -23.89
C GLU A 355 -7.29 2.03 -23.64
N PRO A 356 -7.68 1.76 -22.39
CA PRO A 356 -9.00 1.23 -22.09
C PRO A 356 -10.01 2.39 -22.10
N ASP A 357 -10.86 2.44 -23.14
CA ASP A 357 -11.93 3.45 -23.30
C ASP A 357 -12.98 3.36 -22.16
N LEU A 358 -12.67 4.00 -21.03
CA LEU A 358 -13.60 4.21 -19.92
C LEU A 358 -14.49 5.42 -20.23
N LEU A 359 -15.55 5.17 -20.99
CA LEU A 359 -16.52 6.19 -21.39
C LEU A 359 -17.13 6.88 -20.16
N TRP A 360 -16.95 8.19 -20.02
CA TRP A 360 -17.38 8.96 -18.83
C TRP A 360 -18.89 8.93 -18.58
N ASP A 361 -19.71 8.79 -19.63
CA ASP A 361 -21.16 8.62 -19.51
C ASP A 361 -21.55 7.35 -18.72
N ALA A 362 -20.67 6.33 -18.72
CA ALA A 362 -20.84 5.12 -17.93
C ALA A 362 -20.34 5.25 -16.48
N LEU A 363 -19.71 6.37 -16.10
CA LEU A 363 -19.11 6.61 -14.76
C LEU A 363 -19.89 7.62 -13.90
N LEU A 364 -20.81 8.38 -14.50
CA LEU A 364 -21.49 9.51 -13.85
C LEU A 364 -23.03 9.41 -13.92
N THR A 365 -23.56 8.20 -13.74
CA THR A 365 -25.02 8.04 -13.51
C THR A 365 -25.34 8.25 -12.03
N PRO A 366 -26.52 8.81 -11.66
CA PRO A 366 -26.92 8.97 -10.25
C PRO A 366 -26.84 7.65 -9.46
N ALA A 367 -27.14 6.53 -10.12
CA ALA A 367 -27.04 5.17 -9.60
C ALA A 367 -25.63 4.72 -9.16
N GLN A 368 -24.55 5.44 -9.53
CA GLN A 368 -23.18 5.12 -9.11
C GLN A 368 -22.65 6.02 -7.98
N PHE A 369 -23.29 7.15 -7.71
CA PHE A 369 -23.02 7.95 -6.52
C PHE A 369 -23.75 7.45 -5.27
N LEU A 370 -24.59 6.42 -5.42
CA LEU A 370 -25.23 5.69 -4.34
C LEU A 370 -24.19 5.06 -3.38
N PHE A 371 -23.94 5.74 -2.26
CA PHE A 371 -23.82 5.01 -1.00
C PHE A 371 -25.10 4.15 -0.81
N PRO A 372 -25.00 2.94 -0.23
CA PRO A 372 -25.64 1.77 -0.84
C PRO A 372 -27.16 1.63 -0.80
N PHE A 373 -27.91 2.63 -0.33
CA PHE A 373 -29.24 2.45 0.27
C PHE A 373 -30.43 2.43 -0.70
N SER A 374 -30.26 2.84 -1.97
CA SER A 374 -31.37 2.86 -2.93
C SER A 374 -31.69 1.45 -3.51
N PRO A 375 -32.97 1.09 -3.70
CA PRO A 375 -33.37 -0.17 -4.32
C PRO A 375 -32.94 -0.24 -5.80
N VAL A 376 -32.20 -1.29 -6.16
CA VAL A 376 -31.85 -1.58 -7.56
C VAL A 376 -33.13 -1.85 -8.37
N PRO A 377 -33.33 -1.21 -9.54
CA PRO A 377 -34.52 -1.40 -10.36
C PRO A 377 -34.79 -2.87 -10.69
N SER A 378 -36.01 -3.32 -10.43
CA SER A 378 -36.43 -4.71 -10.66
C SER A 378 -36.74 -4.96 -12.14
N PHE A 379 -35.72 -5.26 -12.93
CA PHE A 379 -35.91 -5.72 -14.31
C PHE A 379 -36.77 -6.99 -14.33
N GLY A 380 -37.94 -6.88 -14.96
CA GLY A 380 -38.95 -7.94 -15.02
C GLY A 380 -38.50 -9.16 -15.83
N PRO A 381 -39.20 -10.31 -15.66
CA PRO A 381 -38.78 -11.57 -16.26
C PRO A 381 -39.05 -11.64 -17.77
N GLY A 382 -38.07 -11.22 -18.56
CA GLY A 382 -37.78 -11.80 -19.86
C GLY A 382 -38.12 -10.97 -21.10
N THR A 383 -37.07 -10.46 -21.76
CA THR A 383 -36.95 -10.43 -23.22
C THR A 383 -35.56 -10.94 -23.62
N SER A 384 -35.50 -11.64 -24.75
CA SER A 384 -34.27 -12.22 -25.32
C SER A 384 -34.33 -12.03 -26.83
N THR A 385 -33.49 -11.15 -27.37
CA THR A 385 -33.28 -10.98 -28.81
C THR A 385 -31.87 -10.46 -29.07
N ASP A 386 -31.13 -11.17 -29.92
CA ASP A 386 -29.97 -10.65 -30.66
C ASP A 386 -30.42 -9.52 -31.62
N PHE A 387 -29.48 -8.69 -32.12
CA PHE A 387 -29.17 -8.55 -33.57
C PHE A 387 -28.05 -7.50 -33.85
N CYS A 388 -27.68 -7.33 -35.13
CA CYS A 388 -26.38 -6.80 -35.58
C CYS A 388 -26.40 -5.37 -36.18
N PHE A 389 -25.20 -4.88 -36.53
CA PHE A 389 -24.88 -3.69 -37.35
C PHE A 389 -25.80 -3.41 -38.56
N GLY A 390 -26.03 -2.13 -38.92
CA GLY A 390 -26.50 -1.75 -40.27
C GLY A 390 -27.09 -0.34 -40.47
N ASP A 391 -26.27 0.58 -40.98
CA ASP A 391 -26.53 1.87 -41.68
C ASP A 391 -27.95 2.45 -42.01
N THR A 392 -28.02 3.79 -41.89
CA THR A 392 -28.75 4.81 -42.71
C THR A 392 -30.26 5.15 -42.62
N ALA A 393 -30.51 6.48 -42.53
CA ALA A 393 -31.46 7.32 -43.31
C ALA A 393 -32.85 7.82 -42.77
N LEU A 394 -32.88 9.14 -42.48
CA LEU A 394 -33.82 10.20 -42.95
C LEU A 394 -35.19 10.54 -42.28
N ALA A 395 -35.50 11.86 -42.35
CA ALA A 395 -36.76 12.62 -42.14
C ALA A 395 -37.25 12.84 -40.68
N ALA A 396 -37.42 14.06 -40.11
CA ALA A 396 -38.15 15.31 -40.50
C ALA A 396 -39.64 15.32 -40.04
N ILE A 397 -40.31 16.39 -39.56
CA ILE A 397 -40.14 17.87 -39.66
C ILE A 397 -40.89 18.62 -38.51
N GLY A 398 -40.58 19.90 -38.25
CA GLY A 398 -41.45 20.92 -37.58
C GLY A 398 -41.27 21.09 -36.05
N GLU A 399 -41.03 22.27 -35.43
CA GLU A 399 -41.64 23.64 -35.51
C GLU A 399 -42.98 23.78 -34.74
N SER A 400 -43.25 24.83 -33.93
CA SER A 400 -42.42 25.98 -33.48
C SER A 400 -43.01 26.76 -32.28
N ALA A 401 -42.12 27.35 -31.46
CA ALA A 401 -42.07 28.76 -30.98
C ALA A 401 -43.04 29.37 -29.93
N ASP A 402 -42.42 30.03 -28.93
CA ASP A 402 -42.73 31.31 -28.22
C ASP A 402 -44.08 31.46 -27.45
N ASP A 403 -44.27 32.35 -26.45
CA ASP A 403 -43.44 33.45 -25.89
C ASP A 403 -43.82 33.81 -24.42
N GLN A 404 -43.07 34.73 -23.80
CA GLN A 404 -43.38 35.80 -22.79
C GLN A 404 -44.72 35.83 -21.99
N SER A 405 -44.85 36.43 -20.79
CA SER A 405 -43.95 37.00 -19.75
C SER A 405 -44.81 37.52 -18.54
N VAL A 406 -44.40 38.61 -17.83
CA VAL A 406 -45.18 39.41 -16.83
C VAL A 406 -45.36 38.80 -15.42
N GLN A 407 -45.16 39.48 -14.27
CA GLN A 407 -44.27 40.60 -13.85
C GLN A 407 -44.42 40.91 -12.34
N ASN A 408 -43.40 41.57 -11.74
CA ASN A 408 -43.46 42.55 -10.62
C ASN A 408 -43.87 42.09 -9.18
N SER A 409 -43.45 42.75 -8.08
CA SER A 409 -42.27 43.60 -7.75
C SER A 409 -42.27 44.01 -6.25
N PHE A 410 -41.23 44.74 -5.80
CA PHE A 410 -41.06 45.46 -4.51
C PHE A 410 -40.67 44.66 -3.24
N ASP A 411 -39.89 45.19 -2.29
CA ASP A 411 -38.71 46.09 -2.36
C ASP A 411 -38.12 46.29 -0.93
N ALA A 412 -36.79 46.20 -0.76
CA ALA A 412 -36.06 46.77 0.39
C ALA A 412 -34.54 46.86 0.10
N ASN A 413 -33.94 48.04 0.27
CA ASN A 413 -32.55 48.31 -0.13
C ASN A 413 -31.51 48.07 0.97
N ALA A 414 -30.37 47.48 0.59
CA ALA A 414 -29.06 47.72 1.22
C ALA A 414 -27.94 47.57 0.18
N THR A 415 -27.02 48.53 0.10
CA THR A 415 -25.93 48.61 -0.90
C THR A 415 -24.67 49.28 -0.29
N PRO A 416 -23.49 49.17 -0.91
CA PRO A 416 -22.92 47.96 -1.53
C PRO A 416 -21.45 47.73 -1.08
N ARG A 417 -20.86 46.59 -1.49
CA ARG A 417 -19.40 46.48 -1.65
C ARG A 417 -19.06 45.89 -3.03
N VAL A 418 -18.11 46.53 -3.70
CA VAL A 418 -17.48 46.07 -4.95
C VAL A 418 -16.59 44.86 -4.62
N GLY A 419 -16.49 43.81 -5.43
CA GLY A 419 -17.20 43.53 -6.68
C GLY A 419 -16.38 42.58 -7.55
N VAL A 420 -16.87 41.35 -7.73
CA VAL A 420 -16.34 40.33 -8.65
C VAL A 420 -17.54 39.79 -9.42
N GLU A 421 -17.38 39.59 -10.73
CA GLU A 421 -18.51 39.38 -11.64
C GLU A 421 -19.15 38.00 -11.46
N ALA A 422 -20.48 37.97 -11.34
CA ALA A 422 -21.25 36.76 -11.21
C ALA A 422 -21.63 36.22 -12.61
N ASN A 423 -20.98 35.14 -13.04
CA ASN A 423 -21.40 34.42 -14.23
C ASN A 423 -22.51 33.41 -13.89
N GLU A 424 -23.65 33.63 -14.56
CA GLU A 424 -24.82 32.76 -14.79
C GLU A 424 -24.86 31.40 -14.06
N VAL A 425 -25.77 31.31 -13.08
CA VAL A 425 -26.18 30.04 -12.47
C VAL A 425 -27.03 29.24 -13.46
N PHE A 426 -26.46 28.19 -14.03
CA PHE A 426 -27.18 27.23 -14.88
C PHE A 426 -28.16 26.38 -14.05
N ASN A 427 -29.41 26.84 -13.95
CA ASN A 427 -30.53 26.03 -13.46
C ASN A 427 -30.94 24.99 -14.52
N VAL A 428 -30.26 23.85 -14.53
CA VAL A 428 -30.74 22.63 -15.20
C VAL A 428 -31.85 22.00 -14.33
N PRO A 429 -33.02 21.61 -14.88
CA PRO A 429 -34.06 20.96 -14.09
C PRO A 429 -33.66 19.55 -13.64
N ASP A 430 -33.81 19.24 -12.35
CA ASP A 430 -33.76 17.87 -11.82
C ASP A 430 -34.94 17.06 -12.40
N SER A 431 -34.71 16.30 -13.48
CA SER A 431 -35.72 15.39 -14.06
C SER A 431 -35.82 14.08 -13.28
N LEU A 432 -36.12 14.17 -11.98
CA LEU A 432 -36.43 13.02 -11.13
C LEU A 432 -37.72 12.33 -11.58
N THR A 433 -37.77 11.00 -11.51
CA THR A 433 -39.05 10.29 -11.54
C THR A 433 -39.79 10.45 -10.21
N ALA A 434 -41.12 10.28 -10.23
CA ALA A 434 -41.93 10.35 -9.01
C ALA A 434 -41.53 9.28 -7.97
N GLU A 435 -41.09 8.11 -8.42
CA GLU A 435 -40.60 7.04 -7.54
C GLU A 435 -39.27 7.43 -6.86
N GLU A 436 -38.36 8.10 -7.58
CA GLU A 436 -37.12 8.62 -6.99
C GLU A 436 -37.36 9.81 -6.05
N GLU A 437 -38.33 10.68 -6.33
CA GLU A 437 -38.70 11.76 -5.41
C GLU A 437 -39.33 11.22 -4.12
N ASP A 438 -40.24 10.25 -4.19
CA ASP A 438 -40.81 9.57 -3.01
C ASP A 438 -39.73 8.87 -2.18
N ILE A 439 -38.75 8.20 -2.81
CA ILE A 439 -37.61 7.57 -2.12
C ILE A 439 -36.72 8.63 -1.46
N LEU A 440 -36.34 9.69 -2.17
CA LEU A 440 -35.50 10.75 -1.61
C LEU A 440 -36.17 11.50 -0.45
N ILE A 441 -37.50 11.62 -0.46
CA ILE A 441 -38.28 12.19 0.65
C ILE A 441 -38.34 11.20 1.84
N ALA A 442 -38.53 9.90 1.60
CA ALA A 442 -38.61 8.90 2.66
C ALA A 442 -37.29 8.69 3.42
N GLU A 443 -36.16 8.73 2.71
CA GLU A 443 -34.81 8.51 3.27
C GLU A 443 -34.15 9.81 3.80
N HIS A 444 -34.78 10.98 3.66
CA HIS A 444 -34.24 12.25 4.16
C HIS A 444 -34.65 12.51 5.62
N ILE A 445 -33.84 12.02 6.57
CA ILE A 445 -33.98 12.37 8.00
C ILE A 445 -32.92 13.42 8.38
N PRO A 446 -33.29 14.69 8.68
CA PRO A 446 -32.30 15.73 8.94
C PRO A 446 -31.50 15.45 10.22
N HIS A 447 -30.20 15.29 10.06
CA HIS A 447 -29.23 14.96 11.11
C HIS A 447 -28.13 16.01 11.25
N VAL A 448 -27.78 16.67 10.16
CA VAL A 448 -26.83 17.80 10.07
C VAL A 448 -27.42 18.89 9.16
N PRO A 449 -26.93 20.15 9.23
CA PRO A 449 -27.41 21.23 8.37
C PRO A 449 -27.33 20.85 6.88
N PRO A 450 -28.34 21.21 6.07
CA PRO A 450 -28.39 20.84 4.67
C PRO A 450 -27.30 21.53 3.85
N MET A 451 -26.82 20.86 2.81
CA MET A 451 -25.79 21.36 1.91
C MET A 451 -26.32 22.48 1.00
N THR A 452 -25.50 23.50 0.76
CA THR A 452 -25.89 24.69 0.00
C THR A 452 -25.59 24.58 -1.50
N ALA A 453 -26.28 25.38 -2.32
CA ALA A 453 -26.10 25.41 -3.77
C ALA A 453 -24.70 25.91 -4.18
N GLU A 454 -24.15 26.88 -3.43
CA GLU A 454 -22.78 27.39 -3.60
C GLU A 454 -21.75 26.28 -3.33
N THR A 455 -22.02 25.42 -2.34
CA THR A 455 -21.16 24.28 -2.02
C THR A 455 -21.16 23.25 -3.16
N ARG A 456 -22.33 22.93 -3.74
CA ARG A 456 -22.42 22.06 -4.93
C ARG A 456 -21.71 22.68 -6.15
N ALA A 457 -21.90 23.98 -6.39
CA ALA A 457 -21.23 24.67 -7.48
C ALA A 457 -19.70 24.66 -7.32
N TYR A 458 -19.21 24.90 -6.11
CA TYR A 458 -17.78 24.82 -5.77
C TYR A 458 -17.22 23.41 -5.99
N MET A 459 -17.92 22.35 -5.58
CA MET A 459 -17.52 20.97 -5.87
C MET A 459 -17.28 20.75 -7.38
N ILE A 460 -18.27 21.09 -8.21
CA ILE A 460 -18.19 20.90 -9.66
C ILE A 460 -17.02 21.70 -10.25
N GLN A 461 -16.83 22.95 -9.81
CA GLN A 461 -15.71 23.79 -10.25
C GLN A 461 -14.35 23.21 -9.83
N ALA A 462 -14.21 22.77 -8.58
CA ALA A 462 -12.99 22.18 -8.03
C ALA A 462 -12.61 20.86 -8.72
N ILE A 463 -13.59 20.10 -9.21
CA ILE A 463 -13.42 18.90 -10.03
C ILE A 463 -12.99 19.26 -11.46
N LYS A 464 -13.73 20.15 -12.13
CA LYS A 464 -13.41 20.60 -13.50
C LYS A 464 -12.00 21.16 -13.62
N ALA A 465 -11.52 21.88 -12.61
CA ALA A 465 -10.16 22.43 -12.56
C ALA A 465 -9.04 21.36 -12.57
N ARG A 466 -9.36 20.08 -12.34
CA ARG A 466 -8.40 18.97 -12.17
C ARG A 466 -8.57 17.84 -13.18
N LEU A 467 -9.68 17.83 -13.93
CA LEU A 467 -9.92 16.91 -15.04
C LEU A 467 -9.31 17.44 -16.36
N PRO A 468 -8.95 16.55 -17.31
CA PRO A 468 -8.74 16.92 -18.70
C PRO A 468 -9.94 17.65 -19.32
N GLN A 469 -9.71 18.52 -20.31
CA GLN A 469 -10.77 19.36 -20.89
C GLN A 469 -11.90 18.57 -21.56
N HIS A 470 -11.62 17.38 -22.08
CA HIS A 470 -12.61 16.45 -22.64
C HIS A 470 -13.54 15.92 -21.54
N ASP A 471 -12.94 15.44 -20.45
CA ASP A 471 -13.61 14.82 -19.29
C ASP A 471 -14.37 15.84 -18.41
N ALA A 472 -14.05 17.12 -18.54
CA ALA A 472 -14.74 18.22 -17.87
C ALA A 472 -16.03 18.67 -18.60
N GLN A 473 -16.26 18.23 -19.83
CA GLN A 473 -17.52 18.47 -20.56
C GLN A 473 -18.62 17.50 -20.07
N GLY A 474 -19.86 17.96 -20.02
CA GLY A 474 -21.00 17.16 -19.53
C GLY A 474 -21.10 16.98 -18.01
N LEU A 475 -20.02 17.22 -17.25
CA LEU A 475 -20.01 16.98 -15.79
C LEU A 475 -21.15 17.68 -15.04
N ASP A 476 -21.57 18.90 -15.40
CA ASP A 476 -22.64 19.61 -14.67
C ASP A 476 -24.00 18.87 -14.70
N ALA A 477 -24.28 18.20 -15.82
CA ALA A 477 -25.51 17.45 -16.05
C ALA A 477 -25.46 16.05 -15.42
N ASN A 478 -24.28 15.43 -15.41
CA ASN A 478 -24.08 14.08 -14.88
C ASN A 478 -23.68 14.07 -13.37
N PHE A 479 -23.38 15.24 -12.77
CA PHE A 479 -23.03 15.35 -11.35
C PHE A 479 -24.29 15.33 -10.47
N PRO A 480 -24.33 14.54 -9.38
CA PRO A 480 -25.51 14.39 -8.51
C PRO A 480 -26.14 15.72 -8.11
N SER A 481 -27.47 15.77 -8.07
CA SER A 481 -28.18 16.98 -7.70
C SER A 481 -28.07 17.30 -6.20
N LEU A 482 -28.48 18.52 -5.82
CA LEU A 482 -28.40 18.99 -4.44
C LEU A 482 -29.12 18.04 -3.47
N ARG A 483 -30.32 17.58 -3.85
CA ARG A 483 -31.15 16.65 -3.07
C ARG A 483 -30.47 15.29 -2.85
N HIS A 484 -29.88 14.71 -3.91
CA HIS A 484 -29.17 13.44 -3.81
C HIS A 484 -28.02 13.50 -2.80
N LEU A 485 -27.15 14.50 -2.96
CA LEU A 485 -25.97 14.68 -2.10
C LEU A 485 -26.35 14.96 -0.65
N ASP A 486 -27.43 15.71 -0.43
CA ASP A 486 -27.94 16.00 0.91
C ASP A 486 -28.52 14.74 1.58
N THR A 487 -29.35 13.95 0.89
CA THR A 487 -29.85 12.68 1.41
C THR A 487 -28.72 11.67 1.66
N TYR A 488 -27.71 11.56 0.79
CA TYR A 488 -26.54 10.70 1.04
C TYR A 488 -25.76 11.14 2.30
N MET A 489 -25.64 12.45 2.54
CA MET A 489 -25.03 13.00 3.74
C MET A 489 -25.83 12.67 4.99
N GLN A 490 -27.16 12.75 4.97
CA GLN A 490 -28.00 12.36 6.12
C GLN A 490 -27.87 10.84 6.41
N LEU A 491 -27.96 9.98 5.39
CA LEU A 491 -27.82 8.52 5.51
C LEU A 491 -26.48 8.08 6.12
N TYR A 492 -25.39 8.81 5.82
CA TYR A 492 -24.10 8.60 6.50
C TYR A 492 -24.20 8.84 8.02
N PHE A 493 -24.85 9.93 8.44
CA PHE A 493 -25.03 10.26 9.86
C PHE A 493 -26.05 9.35 10.57
N GLU A 494 -26.93 8.69 9.83
CA GLU A 494 -27.90 7.74 10.40
C GLU A 494 -27.30 6.35 10.58
N HIS A 495 -26.77 5.74 9.52
CA HIS A 495 -26.46 4.31 9.50
C HIS A 495 -24.99 3.96 9.75
N PHE A 496 -24.07 4.89 9.45
CA PHE A 496 -22.63 4.62 9.45
C PHE A 496 -21.92 5.30 10.64
N HIS A 497 -22.25 6.57 10.88
CA HIS A 497 -21.70 7.36 11.98
C HIS A 497 -21.85 6.71 13.38
N PRO A 498 -22.92 5.96 13.72
CA PRO A 498 -22.99 5.27 15.01
C PRO A 498 -21.93 4.16 15.21
N ARG A 499 -21.45 3.51 14.14
CA ARG A 499 -20.39 2.47 14.18
C ARG A 499 -18.99 3.05 14.03
N MET A 500 -18.87 4.19 13.36
CA MET A 500 -17.61 4.93 13.24
C MET A 500 -17.85 6.45 13.35
N PRO A 501 -17.99 7.00 14.58
CA PRO A 501 -18.17 8.42 14.83
C PRO A 501 -16.86 9.20 14.57
N LEU A 502 -16.55 9.37 13.29
CA LEU A 502 -15.32 9.95 12.75
C LEU A 502 -15.36 11.48 12.64
N LEU A 503 -16.55 12.03 12.38
CA LEU A 503 -16.81 13.47 12.27
C LEU A 503 -17.51 13.96 13.55
N HIS A 504 -17.41 15.24 13.88
CA HIS A 504 -18.05 15.82 15.05
C HIS A 504 -19.45 16.36 14.69
N LYS A 505 -20.51 15.57 14.93
CA LYS A 505 -21.88 15.90 14.48
C LYS A 505 -22.34 17.31 14.89
N PRO A 506 -22.09 17.82 16.11
CA PRO A 506 -22.54 19.17 16.52
C PRO A 506 -21.84 20.35 15.82
N THR A 507 -20.72 20.14 15.13
CA THR A 507 -20.00 21.21 14.39
C THR A 507 -19.73 20.82 12.94
N PHE A 508 -20.43 19.83 12.40
CA PHE A 508 -20.33 19.46 10.99
C PHE A 508 -21.29 20.31 10.16
N GLN A 509 -20.76 20.93 9.12
CA GLN A 509 -21.49 21.69 8.11
C GLN A 509 -20.81 21.44 6.76
N ALA A 510 -21.59 21.13 5.72
CA ALA A 510 -21.06 21.05 4.36
C ALA A 510 -20.72 22.46 3.85
N SER A 511 -19.49 22.65 3.39
CA SER A 511 -18.95 23.96 2.97
C SER A 511 -17.84 23.81 1.91
N PRO A 512 -17.46 24.90 1.21
CA PRO A 512 -16.34 24.88 0.24
C PRO A 512 -14.99 24.45 0.81
N GLU A 513 -14.80 24.46 2.13
CA GLU A 513 -13.59 24.01 2.82
C GLU A 513 -13.65 22.53 3.26
N THR A 514 -14.83 21.92 3.25
CA THR A 514 -15.08 20.55 3.73
C THR A 514 -15.60 19.60 2.65
N TRP A 515 -15.72 20.09 1.42
CA TRP A 515 -16.37 19.42 0.29
C TRP A 515 -15.84 18.01 -0.02
N GLN A 516 -14.56 17.74 0.28
CA GLN A 516 -13.93 16.43 0.09
C GLN A 516 -14.56 15.33 0.97
N LEU A 517 -15.19 15.68 2.10
CA LEU A 517 -15.86 14.72 2.98
C LEU A 517 -17.17 14.21 2.35
N VAL A 518 -17.89 15.10 1.66
CA VAL A 518 -19.16 14.80 0.97
C VAL A 518 -18.90 13.96 -0.29
N LEU A 519 -17.82 14.23 -1.02
CA LEU A 519 -17.47 13.59 -2.30
C LEU A 519 -16.62 12.30 -2.17
N SER A 520 -16.85 11.52 -1.11
CA SER A 520 -16.10 10.28 -0.79
C SER A 520 -16.45 9.06 -1.68
N VAL A 521 -17.04 9.31 -2.87
CA VAL A 521 -17.31 8.31 -3.93
C VAL A 521 -16.54 8.70 -5.20
N ARG A 522 -15.56 7.86 -5.55
CA ARG A 522 -14.72 7.84 -6.77
C ARG A 522 -13.98 9.10 -7.23
N VAL A 523 -14.59 10.30 -7.25
CA VAL A 523 -13.94 11.52 -7.78
C VAL A 523 -12.68 11.90 -6.99
N ALA A 524 -12.63 11.55 -5.70
CA ALA A 524 -11.44 11.65 -4.85
C ALA A 524 -10.22 10.87 -5.37
N GLN A 525 -10.41 9.82 -6.19
CA GLN A 525 -9.31 9.04 -6.79
C GLN A 525 -8.46 9.85 -7.77
N HIS A 526 -9.07 10.80 -8.49
CA HIS A 526 -8.33 11.66 -9.43
C HIS A 526 -7.73 12.87 -8.70
N MET A 527 -8.43 13.40 -7.69
CA MET A 527 -7.93 14.48 -6.82
C MET A 527 -6.57 14.16 -6.19
N LEU A 528 -6.47 13.00 -5.52
CA LEU A 528 -5.24 12.63 -4.80
C LEU A 528 -4.06 12.24 -5.71
N LYS A 529 -4.28 12.05 -7.02
CA LYS A 529 -3.22 11.70 -7.98
C LYS A 529 -2.41 12.91 -8.47
N ARG A 530 -2.73 14.14 -8.05
CA ARG A 530 -1.95 15.36 -8.38
C ARG A 530 -1.56 16.24 -7.17
N ASP A 531 -2.49 16.59 -6.28
CA ASP A 531 -2.29 17.75 -5.38
C ASP A 531 -1.82 17.42 -3.94
N ILE A 532 -1.08 16.32 -3.74
CA ILE A 532 -0.50 15.97 -2.43
C ILE A 532 0.45 17.08 -1.89
N ARG A 533 0.92 17.98 -2.76
CA ARG A 533 1.86 19.06 -2.42
C ARG A 533 1.24 20.28 -1.71
N GLU A 534 -0.09 20.40 -1.67
CA GLU A 534 -0.78 21.62 -1.17
C GLU A 534 -1.45 21.46 0.21
N LEU A 535 -1.36 20.29 0.83
CA LEU A 535 -2.07 19.96 2.08
C LEU A 535 -1.54 20.76 3.29
N SER A 536 -2.33 21.72 3.78
CA SER A 536 -2.07 22.40 5.06
C SER A 536 -2.46 21.51 6.25
N SER A 537 -2.06 21.91 7.47
CA SER A 537 -2.34 21.15 8.70
C SER A 537 -3.83 20.90 8.98
N ASN A 538 -4.73 21.76 8.50
CA ASN A 538 -6.17 21.52 8.60
C ASN A 538 -6.65 20.54 7.52
N ASP A 539 -6.13 20.66 6.29
CA ASP A 539 -6.49 19.80 5.16
C ASP A 539 -6.05 18.35 5.39
N VAL A 540 -4.94 18.12 6.08
CA VAL A 540 -4.45 16.77 6.43
C VAL A 540 -5.48 15.96 7.21
N LEU A 541 -6.21 16.58 8.15
CA LEU A 541 -7.26 15.91 8.92
C LEU A 541 -8.45 15.56 8.03
N THR A 542 -8.97 16.54 7.28
CA THR A 542 -10.08 16.39 6.33
C THR A 542 -9.77 15.34 5.27
N CYS A 543 -8.56 15.38 4.69
CA CYS A 543 -8.08 14.44 3.68
C CYS A 543 -7.95 13.02 4.24
N ALA A 544 -7.41 12.83 5.44
CA ALA A 544 -7.33 11.52 6.09
C ALA A 544 -8.74 10.96 6.40
N GLN A 545 -9.67 11.80 6.85
CA GLN A 545 -11.06 11.42 7.06
C GLN A 545 -11.75 11.00 5.75
N SER A 546 -11.66 11.81 4.69
CA SER A 546 -12.15 11.47 3.35
C SER A 546 -11.55 10.16 2.83
N LEU A 547 -10.25 9.97 2.98
CA LEU A 547 -9.54 8.75 2.56
C LEU A 547 -10.03 7.49 3.29
N LEU A 548 -10.26 7.55 4.60
CA LEU A 548 -10.76 6.40 5.35
C LEU A 548 -12.20 6.03 4.93
N LEU A 549 -13.06 7.03 4.72
CA LEU A 549 -14.43 6.81 4.23
C LEU A 549 -14.44 6.21 2.81
N PHE A 550 -13.67 6.81 1.90
CA PHE A 550 -13.47 6.30 0.54
C PHE A 550 -12.89 4.87 0.54
N HIS A 551 -11.88 4.60 1.36
CA HIS A 551 -11.29 3.27 1.45
C HIS A 551 -12.31 2.23 1.94
N GLN A 552 -13.29 2.59 2.77
CA GLN A 552 -14.36 1.66 3.19
C GLN A 552 -15.44 1.48 2.11
N SER A 553 -15.83 2.53 1.37
CA SER A 553 -16.79 2.42 0.27
C SER A 553 -16.25 1.53 -0.86
N GLN A 554 -14.96 1.64 -1.16
CA GLN A 554 -14.29 0.84 -2.20
C GLN A 554 -14.36 -0.68 -1.97
N TRP A 555 -14.25 -1.18 -0.73
CA TRP A 555 -14.44 -2.63 -0.48
C TRP A 555 -15.90 -3.08 -0.59
N LEU A 556 -16.87 -2.21 -0.27
CA LEU A 556 -18.30 -2.51 -0.41
C LEU A 556 -18.75 -2.62 -1.88
N SER A 557 -17.95 -2.12 -2.83
CA SER A 557 -18.19 -2.25 -4.27
C SER A 557 -18.13 -3.70 -4.79
N GLY A 558 -17.34 -4.56 -4.15
CA GLY A 558 -17.07 -5.94 -4.60
C GLY A 558 -16.16 -6.07 -5.83
N GLU A 559 -15.61 -4.99 -6.38
CA GLU A 559 -14.80 -5.05 -7.61
C GLU A 559 -13.32 -5.38 -7.32
N TRP A 560 -12.82 -6.49 -7.88
CA TRP A 560 -11.45 -6.96 -7.58
C TRP A 560 -10.33 -6.07 -8.12
N ASN A 561 -10.55 -5.38 -9.24
CA ASN A 561 -9.56 -4.45 -9.83
C ASN A 561 -9.19 -3.32 -8.85
N ILE A 562 -10.10 -2.96 -7.95
CA ILE A 562 -9.93 -1.89 -6.97
C ILE A 562 -8.95 -2.28 -5.84
N VAL A 563 -8.69 -3.58 -5.61
CA VAL A 563 -7.83 -4.03 -4.50
C VAL A 563 -6.40 -3.46 -4.58
N MET A 564 -5.84 -3.35 -5.79
CA MET A 564 -4.52 -2.72 -6.01
C MET A 564 -4.53 -1.21 -5.76
N GLU A 565 -5.57 -0.51 -6.22
CA GLU A 565 -5.71 0.92 -6.03
C GLU A 565 -6.02 1.28 -4.56
N VAL A 566 -6.73 0.42 -3.86
CA VAL A 566 -6.94 0.49 -2.41
C VAL A 566 -5.59 0.45 -1.67
N GLN A 567 -4.65 -0.42 -2.06
CA GLN A 567 -3.31 -0.42 -1.44
C GLN A 567 -2.52 0.89 -1.69
N PHE A 568 -2.72 1.57 -2.82
CA PHE A 568 -2.11 2.87 -3.06
C PHE A 568 -2.68 3.94 -2.09
N HIS A 569 -4.00 4.07 -2.01
CA HIS A 569 -4.67 5.04 -1.13
C HIS A 569 -4.42 4.75 0.36
N ARG A 570 -4.29 3.47 0.73
CA ARG A 570 -3.88 3.01 2.07
C ARG A 570 -2.53 3.58 2.49
N ASN A 571 -1.52 3.57 1.62
CA ASN A 571 -0.20 4.15 1.90
C ASN A 571 -0.27 5.67 2.13
N ILE A 572 -1.10 6.40 1.37
CA ILE A 572 -1.32 7.83 1.58
C ILE A 572 -1.98 8.08 2.94
N LEU A 573 -3.06 7.36 3.27
CA LEU A 573 -3.77 7.49 4.55
C LEU A 573 -2.84 7.26 5.75
N ILE A 574 -1.96 6.26 5.67
CA ILE A 574 -0.97 5.94 6.72
C ILE A 574 0.10 7.04 6.81
N THR A 575 0.48 7.66 5.69
CA THR A 575 1.40 8.81 5.66
C THR A 575 0.79 10.03 6.34
N LEU A 576 -0.49 10.36 6.05
CA LEU A 576 -1.22 11.43 6.74
C LEU A 576 -1.39 11.13 8.23
N CYS A 577 -1.67 9.87 8.61
CA CYS A 577 -1.72 9.47 10.02
C CYS A 577 -0.36 9.64 10.72
N ARG A 578 0.77 9.38 10.05
CA ARG A 578 2.12 9.65 10.58
C ARG A 578 2.41 11.15 10.71
N GLN A 579 1.97 11.98 9.75
CA GLN A 579 2.05 13.43 9.86
C GLN A 579 1.22 13.95 11.04
N LEU A 580 0.01 13.42 11.24
CA LEU A 580 -0.82 13.72 12.42
C LEU A 580 -0.16 13.22 13.72
N LEU A 581 0.52 12.06 13.73
CA LEU A 581 1.27 11.52 14.88
C LEU A 581 2.57 12.27 15.21
N SER A 582 2.98 13.25 14.39
CA SER A 582 4.21 14.02 14.61
C SER A 582 4.23 14.73 15.98
N ARG A 583 5.45 14.87 16.53
CA ARG A 583 5.74 15.44 17.85
C ARG A 583 6.47 16.76 17.72
N GLU A 584 6.40 17.61 18.74
CA GLU A 584 7.28 18.76 18.88
C GLU A 584 8.76 18.36 18.66
N GLY A 585 9.50 19.16 17.90
CA GLY A 585 10.89 18.88 17.53
C GLY A 585 11.09 17.84 16.41
N THR A 586 10.03 17.32 15.78
CA THR A 586 10.14 16.49 14.56
C THR A 586 9.94 17.32 13.29
N LEU A 587 10.61 16.93 12.19
CA LEU A 587 10.61 17.65 10.90
C LEU A 587 9.20 17.88 10.28
N MET A 588 8.19 17.13 10.70
CA MET A 588 6.81 17.22 10.19
C MET A 588 5.89 18.11 11.04
N HIS A 589 6.40 18.72 12.13
CA HIS A 589 5.59 19.45 13.10
C HIS A 589 5.52 20.95 12.81
N THR A 590 4.43 21.39 12.18
CA THR A 590 4.13 22.82 11.98
C THR A 590 3.65 23.47 13.29
N HIS A 591 4.33 24.53 13.75
CA HIS A 591 3.88 25.31 14.91
C HIS A 591 2.58 26.09 14.61
N THR A 592 1.60 25.97 15.50
CA THR A 592 0.45 26.88 15.60
C THR A 592 0.47 27.59 16.95
N SER A 593 0.41 28.93 16.94
CA SER A 593 0.27 29.75 18.14
C SER A 593 -1.18 29.77 18.61
N ALA A 594 -1.41 29.59 19.90
CA ALA A 594 -2.73 29.51 20.50
C ALA A 594 -2.95 30.63 21.55
N GLU A 595 -4.03 31.38 21.39
CA GLU A 595 -4.57 32.31 22.40
C GLU A 595 -6.10 32.13 22.52
N ASP A 596 -6.67 32.75 23.55
CA ASP A 596 -8.09 32.78 23.93
C ASP A 596 -8.76 31.49 24.47
N ALA A 597 -9.87 31.67 25.20
CA ALA A 597 -10.54 30.60 25.97
C ALA A 597 -11.62 29.84 25.19
N ASN A 598 -12.34 30.48 24.26
CA ASN A 598 -13.25 29.79 23.32
C ASN A 598 -12.50 28.75 22.47
N HIS A 599 -11.19 28.95 22.31
CA HIS A 599 -10.28 28.04 21.62
C HIS A 599 -10.24 26.64 22.28
N ALA A 600 -10.47 26.52 23.59
CA ALA A 600 -10.28 25.26 24.33
C ALA A 600 -11.21 24.12 23.90
N TRP A 601 -12.50 24.39 23.62
CA TRP A 601 -13.43 23.36 23.13
C TRP A 601 -13.11 22.96 21.68
N SER A 602 -12.81 23.94 20.83
CA SER A 602 -12.43 23.71 19.43
C SER A 602 -11.10 22.94 19.30
N GLN A 603 -10.11 23.26 20.14
CA GLN A 603 -8.86 22.50 20.27
C GLN A 603 -9.14 21.08 20.76
N TRP A 604 -10.04 20.89 21.72
CA TRP A 604 -10.43 19.55 22.19
C TRP A 604 -11.09 18.74 21.07
N ILE A 605 -11.99 19.33 20.28
CA ILE A 605 -12.58 18.70 19.09
C ILE A 605 -11.49 18.31 18.09
N GLN A 606 -10.56 19.21 17.76
CA GLN A 606 -9.47 18.91 16.82
C GLN A 606 -8.56 17.78 17.33
N ALA A 607 -8.20 17.80 18.62
CA ALA A 607 -7.38 16.76 19.24
C ALA A 607 -8.10 15.41 19.31
N GLU A 608 -9.40 15.40 19.56
CA GLU A 608 -10.23 14.20 19.60
C GLU A 608 -10.55 13.66 18.19
N ALA A 609 -10.77 14.53 17.20
CA ALA A 609 -10.87 14.19 15.78
C ALA A 609 -9.60 13.46 15.31
N LYS A 610 -8.43 14.03 15.63
CA LYS A 610 -7.10 13.47 15.39
C LYS A 610 -6.94 12.09 16.03
N ARG A 611 -7.37 11.89 17.29
CA ARG A 611 -7.38 10.55 17.91
C ARG A 611 -8.29 9.59 17.15
N ARG A 612 -9.50 10.03 16.79
CA ARG A 612 -10.52 9.21 16.12
C ARG A 612 -10.06 8.73 14.75
N ILE A 613 -9.56 9.60 13.87
CA ILE A 613 -9.04 9.16 12.55
C ILE A 613 -7.87 8.17 12.68
N ILE A 614 -6.93 8.41 13.59
CA ILE A 614 -5.78 7.52 13.79
C ILE A 614 -6.23 6.14 14.33
N HIS A 615 -7.05 6.09 15.38
CA HIS A 615 -7.50 4.82 15.97
C HIS A 615 -8.51 4.07 15.10
N PHE A 616 -9.35 4.76 14.31
CA PHE A 616 -10.20 4.10 13.33
C PHE A 616 -9.41 3.59 12.12
N THR A 617 -8.39 4.31 11.67
CA THR A 617 -7.43 3.79 10.67
C THR A 617 -6.72 2.54 11.20
N TRP A 618 -6.29 2.54 12.46
CA TRP A 618 -5.68 1.34 13.07
C TRP A 618 -6.66 0.17 13.22
N ARG A 619 -7.90 0.41 13.67
CA ARG A 619 -8.97 -0.61 13.71
C ARG A 619 -9.16 -1.22 12.31
N TRP A 620 -9.11 -0.39 11.28
CA TRP A 620 -9.25 -0.76 9.88
C TRP A 620 -8.04 -1.54 9.31
N GLU A 621 -6.82 -1.16 9.65
CA GLU A 621 -5.60 -1.93 9.36
C GLU A 621 -5.65 -3.33 9.99
N CYS A 622 -6.14 -3.45 11.23
CA CYS A 622 -6.28 -4.75 11.88
C CYS A 622 -7.34 -5.65 11.23
N LEU A 623 -8.43 -5.08 10.73
CA LEU A 623 -9.44 -5.81 9.96
C LEU A 623 -8.85 -6.35 8.65
N GLN A 624 -8.09 -5.54 7.92
CA GLN A 624 -7.40 -5.97 6.69
C GLN A 624 -6.36 -7.08 6.95
N ALA A 625 -5.57 -6.95 8.02
CA ALA A 625 -4.61 -7.97 8.42
C ALA A 625 -5.29 -9.31 8.79
N THR A 626 -6.42 -9.24 9.51
CA THR A 626 -7.15 -10.43 9.95
C THR A 626 -7.86 -11.16 8.81
N PHE A 627 -8.58 -10.44 7.95
CA PHE A 627 -9.50 -11.04 6.99
C PHE A 627 -8.97 -11.13 5.55
N PHE A 628 -8.03 -10.26 5.18
CA PHE A 628 -7.42 -10.25 3.84
C PHE A 628 -5.93 -10.64 3.84
N MET A 629 -5.37 -11.02 5.01
CA MET A 629 -3.96 -11.35 5.20
C MET A 629 -2.99 -10.20 4.81
N LEU A 630 -3.46 -8.95 4.83
CA LEU A 630 -2.68 -7.77 4.44
C LEU A 630 -1.95 -7.18 5.67
N PRO A 631 -0.62 -7.30 5.82
CA PRO A 631 0.08 -6.87 7.03
C PRO A 631 -0.11 -5.36 7.27
N PRO A 632 -0.28 -4.90 8.54
CA PRO A 632 -0.46 -3.48 8.84
C PRO A 632 0.73 -2.63 8.41
N LEU A 633 0.46 -1.42 7.89
CA LEU A 633 1.48 -0.43 7.51
C LEU A 633 1.82 0.55 8.64
N LEU A 634 1.00 0.58 9.69
CA LEU A 634 1.22 1.30 10.96
C LEU A 634 1.48 0.28 12.07
N SER A 635 2.31 0.61 13.05
CA SER A 635 2.55 -0.22 14.23
C SER A 635 1.76 0.26 15.44
N VAL A 636 1.31 -0.67 16.29
CA VAL A 636 0.68 -0.34 17.58
C VAL A 636 1.61 0.48 18.49
N ALA A 637 2.93 0.40 18.30
CA ALA A 637 3.93 1.19 19.02
C ALA A 637 4.04 2.65 18.55
N GLU A 638 3.51 2.99 17.37
CA GLU A 638 3.37 4.37 16.88
C GLU A 638 2.16 5.07 17.51
N LEU A 639 1.18 4.30 18.03
CA LEU A 639 -0.06 4.78 18.65
C LEU A 639 0.14 5.26 20.09
N GLN A 640 1.03 6.26 20.20
CA GLN A 640 1.44 6.90 21.45
C GLN A 640 0.47 7.99 21.90
N ILE A 641 -0.52 8.31 21.08
CA ILE A 641 -1.69 9.11 21.47
C ILE A 641 -2.64 8.30 22.38
N PRO A 642 -3.41 8.98 23.25
CA PRO A 642 -4.54 8.36 23.94
C PRO A 642 -5.55 7.72 22.99
N VAL A 643 -6.25 6.68 23.46
CA VAL A 643 -7.50 6.22 22.79
C VAL A 643 -8.58 7.31 22.84
N PRO A 644 -9.59 7.27 21.95
CA PRO A 644 -10.70 8.22 21.97
C PRO A 644 -11.43 8.26 23.32
N THR A 645 -12.00 9.41 23.62
CA THR A 645 -12.90 9.61 24.77
C THR A 645 -14.29 9.02 24.49
N ALA A 646 -15.15 8.96 25.51
CA ALA A 646 -16.50 8.42 25.38
C ALA A 646 -17.34 9.17 24.34
N ASP A 647 -18.13 8.45 23.55
CA ASP A 647 -18.90 9.03 22.43
C ASP A 647 -19.94 10.06 22.87
N ALA A 648 -20.33 10.06 24.16
CA ALA A 648 -21.16 11.11 24.77
C ALA A 648 -20.49 12.49 24.72
N HIS A 649 -19.21 12.60 25.09
CA HIS A 649 -18.44 13.85 24.99
C HIS A 649 -18.27 14.30 23.54
N TRP A 650 -18.17 13.36 22.59
CA TRP A 650 -18.03 13.62 21.15
C TRP A 650 -19.34 13.95 20.43
N SER A 651 -20.48 13.63 21.03
CA SER A 651 -21.81 13.94 20.50
C SER A 651 -22.43 15.19 21.13
N SER A 652 -21.71 15.83 22.06
CA SER A 652 -22.17 16.98 22.84
C SER A 652 -22.02 18.31 22.10
N SER A 653 -23.05 19.16 22.14
CA SER A 653 -22.91 20.59 21.83
C SER A 653 -21.96 21.28 22.83
N TYR A 654 -21.57 22.53 22.55
CA TYR A 654 -20.72 23.32 23.45
C TYR A 654 -21.32 23.42 24.86
N GLU A 655 -22.62 23.68 24.95
CA GLU A 655 -23.38 23.81 26.20
C GLU A 655 -23.45 22.48 26.96
N GLN A 656 -23.64 21.37 26.23
CA GLN A 656 -23.71 20.03 26.80
C GLN A 656 -22.34 19.54 27.31
N TRP A 657 -21.26 19.86 26.58
CA TRP A 657 -19.90 19.44 26.90
C TRP A 657 -19.45 19.96 28.28
N HIS A 658 -19.83 21.20 28.64
CA HIS A 658 -19.57 21.79 29.97
C HIS A 658 -20.41 21.17 31.11
N LEU A 659 -21.49 20.45 30.80
CA LEU A 659 -22.29 19.73 31.80
C LEU A 659 -21.75 18.32 32.09
N HIS A 660 -20.88 17.79 31.23
CA HIS A 660 -20.22 16.52 31.46
C HIS A 660 -18.99 16.67 32.37
N PRO A 661 -18.67 15.65 33.20
CA PRO A 661 -17.40 15.62 33.93
C PRO A 661 -16.22 15.73 32.96
N LEU A 662 -15.18 16.49 33.35
CA LEU A 662 -13.95 16.63 32.59
C LEU A 662 -13.43 15.26 32.13
N PRO A 663 -13.11 15.07 30.84
CA PRO A 663 -12.71 13.77 30.32
C PRO A 663 -11.43 13.29 31.01
N GLN A 664 -11.52 12.10 31.62
CA GLN A 664 -10.41 11.41 32.28
C GLN A 664 -9.24 11.23 31.30
N PRO A 665 -7.98 11.27 31.76
CA PRO A 665 -6.82 11.08 30.90
C PRO A 665 -6.79 9.66 30.32
N SER A 666 -7.26 9.53 29.07
CA SER A 666 -7.24 8.27 28.33
C SER A 666 -5.81 7.73 28.17
N SER A 667 -5.64 6.43 28.39
CA SER A 667 -4.35 5.76 28.20
C SER A 667 -4.05 5.49 26.73
N THR A 668 -2.78 5.25 26.40
CA THR A 668 -2.38 4.79 25.05
C THR A 668 -2.83 3.34 24.82
N LEU A 669 -2.94 2.93 23.56
CA LEU A 669 -3.44 1.60 23.22
C LEU A 669 -2.52 0.48 23.73
N CYS A 670 -1.20 0.64 23.61
CA CYS A 670 -0.22 -0.27 24.20
C CYS A 670 -0.37 -0.41 25.73
N ALA A 671 -0.58 0.70 26.44
CA ALA A 671 -0.78 0.67 27.89
C ALA A 671 -2.08 -0.05 28.29
N LEU A 672 -3.13 0.02 27.46
CA LEU A 672 -4.37 -0.72 27.69
C LEU A 672 -4.24 -2.22 27.39
N ILE A 673 -3.55 -2.59 26.31
CA ILE A 673 -3.22 -4.00 26.00
C ILE A 673 -2.45 -4.61 27.18
N ALA A 674 -1.39 -3.94 27.63
CA ALA A 674 -0.61 -4.38 28.79
C ALA A 674 -1.46 -4.46 30.07
N ARG A 675 -2.30 -3.45 30.37
CA ARG A 675 -3.14 -3.44 31.58
C ARG A 675 -4.13 -4.61 31.62
N VAL A 676 -4.75 -4.96 30.48
CA VAL A 676 -5.64 -6.13 30.41
C VAL A 676 -4.83 -7.43 30.51
N GLY A 677 -3.71 -7.55 29.77
CA GLY A 677 -2.85 -8.74 29.77
C GLY A 677 -2.13 -9.02 31.10
N PHE A 678 -1.88 -8.01 31.94
CA PHE A 678 -1.37 -8.19 33.30
C PHE A 678 -2.46 -8.46 34.33
N GLY A 679 -3.65 -7.88 34.16
CA GLY A 679 -4.71 -7.91 35.17
C GLY A 679 -5.73 -9.04 35.03
N ASP A 680 -5.80 -9.72 33.88
CA ASP A 680 -6.80 -10.74 33.50
C ASP A 680 -8.27 -10.28 33.62
N VAL A 681 -8.51 -8.98 33.87
CA VAL A 681 -9.83 -8.37 34.08
C VAL A 681 -9.95 -7.14 33.17
N VAL A 682 -10.92 -7.19 32.25
CA VAL A 682 -11.28 -6.05 31.39
C VAL A 682 -11.96 -4.97 32.24
N PRO A 683 -11.41 -3.74 32.36
CA PRO A 683 -12.05 -2.70 33.15
C PRO A 683 -13.41 -2.30 32.55
N ALA A 684 -14.46 -2.36 33.38
CA ALA A 684 -15.84 -2.13 32.94
C ALA A 684 -16.06 -0.75 32.31
N SER A 685 -15.28 0.25 32.72
CA SER A 685 -15.30 1.63 32.21
C SER A 685 -14.62 1.83 30.85
N LEU A 686 -14.16 0.77 30.18
CA LEU A 686 -13.69 0.88 28.79
C LEU A 686 -14.87 0.83 27.81
N GLU A 687 -14.90 1.79 26.89
CA GLU A 687 -15.90 1.85 25.83
C GLU A 687 -15.80 0.69 24.83
N GLN A 688 -16.93 0.32 24.22
CA GLN A 688 -17.02 -0.83 23.30
C GLN A 688 -16.12 -0.69 22.03
N PRO A 689 -15.95 0.50 21.40
CA PRO A 689 -14.95 0.71 20.35
C PRO A 689 -13.51 0.49 20.83
N THR A 690 -13.18 0.93 22.05
CA THR A 690 -11.85 0.76 22.64
C THR A 690 -11.56 -0.71 22.95
N LYS A 691 -12.52 -1.44 23.55
CA LYS A 691 -12.44 -2.91 23.72
C LYS A 691 -12.23 -3.63 22.39
N SER A 692 -12.97 -3.25 21.35
CA SER A 692 -12.84 -3.81 19.99
C SER A 692 -11.46 -3.56 19.38
N THR A 693 -10.91 -2.36 19.58
CA THR A 693 -9.59 -1.97 19.07
C THR A 693 -8.46 -2.70 19.79
N ILE A 694 -8.55 -2.89 21.13
CA ILE A 694 -7.59 -3.70 21.89
C ILE A 694 -7.62 -5.16 21.42
N LEU A 695 -8.81 -5.75 21.26
CA LEU A 695 -9.00 -7.13 20.81
C LEU A 695 -8.42 -7.38 19.40
N LEU A 696 -8.71 -6.46 18.45
CA LEU A 696 -8.15 -6.49 17.09
C LEU A 696 -6.62 -6.33 17.09
N SER A 697 -6.09 -5.43 17.92
CA SER A 697 -4.64 -5.26 18.07
C SER A 697 -3.94 -6.52 18.59
N ALA A 698 -4.60 -7.24 19.50
CA ALA A 698 -4.04 -8.40 20.18
C ALA A 698 -3.92 -9.62 19.25
N ILE A 699 -4.96 -9.94 18.47
CA ILE A 699 -4.91 -11.05 17.51
C ILE A 699 -3.93 -10.78 16.35
N VAL A 700 -3.79 -9.53 15.90
CA VAL A 700 -2.82 -9.16 14.87
C VAL A 700 -1.37 -9.31 15.35
N GLN A 701 -1.09 -8.97 16.62
CA GLN A 701 0.22 -9.23 17.24
C GLN A 701 0.48 -10.74 17.38
N GLN A 702 -0.51 -11.51 17.84
CA GLN A 702 -0.41 -12.97 17.96
C GLN A 702 -0.12 -13.64 16.60
N ALA A 703 -0.79 -13.18 15.53
CA ALA A 703 -0.56 -13.66 14.17
C ALA A 703 0.87 -13.34 13.69
N ALA A 704 1.32 -12.09 13.85
CA ALA A 704 2.67 -11.68 13.48
C ALA A 704 3.76 -12.45 14.25
N GLU A 705 3.55 -12.71 15.54
CA GLU A 705 4.45 -13.54 16.36
C GLU A 705 4.47 -15.00 15.87
N SER A 706 3.30 -15.59 15.59
CA SER A 706 3.20 -16.96 15.06
C SER A 706 3.87 -17.10 13.69
N ASP A 707 3.71 -16.11 12.83
CA ASP A 707 4.30 -16.08 11.49
C ASP A 707 5.82 -15.89 11.56
N LEU A 708 6.32 -15.04 12.45
CA LEU A 708 7.76 -14.86 12.72
C LEU A 708 8.38 -16.15 13.29
N LEU A 709 7.75 -16.80 14.28
CA LEU A 709 8.19 -18.08 14.82
C LEU A 709 8.24 -19.17 13.72
N ARG A 710 7.25 -19.20 12.82
CA ARG A 710 7.22 -20.14 11.68
C ARG A 710 8.33 -19.85 10.67
N ALA A 711 8.60 -18.57 10.37
CA ALA A 711 9.70 -18.15 9.49
C ALA A 711 11.08 -18.51 10.08
N MET A 712 11.24 -18.48 11.40
CA MET A 712 12.45 -18.93 12.10
C MET A 712 12.56 -20.47 12.24
N GLY A 713 11.58 -21.25 11.76
CA GLY A 713 11.54 -22.70 11.95
C GLY A 713 11.23 -23.15 13.39
N LEU A 714 10.81 -22.23 14.26
CA LEU A 714 10.45 -22.46 15.66
C LEU A 714 8.93 -22.65 15.87
N GLY A 715 8.12 -22.41 14.83
CA GLY A 715 6.70 -22.74 14.82
C GLY A 715 6.48 -24.25 14.93
N SER A 716 5.65 -24.68 15.89
CA SER A 716 5.51 -26.07 16.33
C SER A 716 5.11 -27.08 15.24
N ALA A 717 6.10 -27.65 14.55
CA ALA A 717 6.06 -29.06 14.17
C ALA A 717 6.41 -29.91 15.40
N GLY A 718 5.66 -31.00 15.63
CA GLY A 718 5.58 -31.65 16.96
C GLY A 718 6.90 -32.13 17.55
N SER A 719 7.39 -31.43 18.59
CA SER A 719 8.55 -31.83 19.39
C SER A 719 8.12 -32.65 20.62
N THR A 720 8.08 -33.98 20.48
CA THR A 720 7.86 -34.92 21.59
C THR A 720 9.09 -35.09 22.50
N THR A 721 9.79 -33.99 22.81
CA THR A 721 11.00 -33.95 23.64
C THR A 721 11.00 -32.74 24.56
N SER A 722 11.01 -32.97 25.87
CA SER A 722 11.02 -31.94 26.90
C SER A 722 12.37 -31.24 27.04
N GLN A 723 12.46 -29.98 26.58
CA GLN A 723 13.58 -29.07 26.86
C GLN A 723 13.09 -27.64 27.15
N PRO A 724 13.08 -27.17 28.42
CA PRO A 724 12.73 -25.81 28.77
C PRO A 724 13.94 -24.87 28.72
N GLY A 725 14.14 -24.17 27.60
CA GLY A 725 15.12 -23.07 27.47
C GLY A 725 14.43 -21.72 27.21
N LEU A 726 14.29 -20.83 28.21
CA LEU A 726 15.30 -19.84 28.62
C LEU A 726 15.66 -18.80 27.53
N ALA A 727 14.69 -17.96 27.14
CA ALA A 727 14.87 -16.54 26.78
C ALA A 727 13.54 -15.84 26.42
N LEU A 728 12.62 -16.54 25.75
CA LEU A 728 11.49 -15.95 25.01
C LEU A 728 10.16 -15.86 25.80
N GLY A 729 10.22 -15.74 27.13
CA GLY A 729 9.09 -16.12 28.02
C GLY A 729 8.21 -15.01 28.60
N MET A 730 8.36 -13.74 28.21
CA MET A 730 7.71 -12.59 28.89
C MET A 730 6.77 -11.75 27.99
N GLY A 731 7.18 -11.40 26.76
CA GLY A 731 6.32 -10.64 25.85
C GLY A 731 5.17 -11.47 25.28
N THR A 732 5.46 -12.75 25.01
CA THR A 732 4.64 -13.76 24.32
C THR A 732 3.36 -14.18 25.05
N MET A 733 3.10 -13.64 26.25
CA MET A 733 1.86 -13.89 27.01
C MET A 733 0.91 -12.69 27.09
N LEU A 734 1.36 -11.44 26.91
CA LEU A 734 0.53 -10.27 27.22
C LEU A 734 -0.60 -10.05 26.22
N SER A 735 -0.30 -10.07 24.92
CA SER A 735 -1.33 -9.90 23.88
C SER A 735 -2.26 -11.11 23.81
N GLN A 736 -1.77 -12.33 24.09
CA GLN A 736 -2.61 -13.52 24.25
C GLN A 736 -3.61 -13.37 25.40
N LYS A 737 -3.15 -13.04 26.62
CA LYS A 737 -4.03 -12.81 27.78
C LYS A 737 -5.03 -11.68 27.55
N ALA A 738 -4.60 -10.59 26.91
CA ALA A 738 -5.49 -9.49 26.55
C ALA A 738 -6.58 -9.92 25.55
N PHE A 739 -6.23 -10.77 24.57
CA PHE A 739 -7.18 -11.36 23.63
C PHE A 739 -8.17 -12.29 24.34
N ASP A 740 -7.70 -13.21 25.20
CA ASP A 740 -8.55 -14.17 25.90
C ASP A 740 -9.55 -13.48 26.83
N ALA A 741 -9.08 -12.52 27.65
CA ALA A 741 -9.93 -11.77 28.55
C ALA A 741 -11.01 -10.93 27.82
N LEU A 742 -10.66 -10.29 26.69
CA LEU A 742 -11.63 -9.52 25.91
C LEU A 742 -12.60 -10.40 25.13
N SER A 743 -12.11 -11.46 24.49
CA SER A 743 -12.96 -12.38 23.72
C SER A 743 -13.96 -13.10 24.63
N GLN A 744 -13.57 -13.51 25.85
CA GLN A 744 -14.49 -14.03 26.86
C GLN A 744 -15.60 -13.02 27.19
N VAL A 745 -15.24 -11.75 27.46
CA VAL A 745 -16.19 -10.69 27.83
C VAL A 745 -17.14 -10.34 26.68
N GLY A 746 -16.69 -10.33 25.41
CA GLY A 746 -17.58 -10.09 24.26
C GLY A 746 -18.41 -11.31 23.84
N CYS A 747 -17.88 -12.53 23.97
CA CYS A 747 -18.65 -13.76 23.72
C CYS A 747 -19.75 -13.99 24.77
N SER A 748 -19.59 -13.48 26.00
CA SER A 748 -20.66 -13.47 27.02
C SER A 748 -21.78 -12.45 26.74
N GLN A 749 -21.53 -11.44 25.90
CA GLN A 749 -22.55 -10.46 25.52
C GLN A 749 -23.48 -11.04 24.46
N VAL A 750 -24.79 -10.83 24.63
CA VAL A 750 -25.84 -11.29 23.71
C VAL A 750 -25.94 -10.33 22.53
N LEU A 751 -25.88 -10.85 21.30
CA LEU A 751 -26.21 -10.09 20.09
C LEU A 751 -27.72 -9.81 20.09
N ARG A 752 -28.12 -8.53 20.05
CA ARG A 752 -29.52 -8.09 20.13
C ARG A 752 -29.96 -7.37 18.88
N GLU A 753 -31.18 -7.65 18.41
CA GLU A 753 -31.81 -6.95 17.29
C GLU A 753 -32.02 -5.46 17.60
N THR A 754 -32.32 -5.10 18.85
CA THR A 754 -32.43 -3.70 19.33
C THR A 754 -31.11 -2.93 19.28
N ASP A 755 -29.99 -3.62 19.25
CA ASP A 755 -28.63 -3.07 19.33
C ASP A 755 -27.93 -3.18 17.95
N ALA A 756 -28.69 -3.49 16.88
CA ALA A 756 -28.20 -3.56 15.51
C ALA A 756 -27.60 -2.23 15.06
N GLY A 757 -26.47 -2.29 14.33
CA GLY A 757 -25.74 -1.09 13.93
C GLY A 757 -25.04 -0.33 15.08
N THR A 758 -24.97 -0.88 16.30
CA THR A 758 -24.26 -0.25 17.42
C THR A 758 -22.88 -0.86 17.70
N ASN A 759 -22.02 -0.06 18.33
CA ASN A 759 -20.70 -0.50 18.81
C ASN A 759 -20.76 -1.66 19.83
N SER A 760 -21.91 -1.94 20.44
CA SER A 760 -22.09 -3.04 21.38
C SER A 760 -22.14 -4.40 20.66
N ASN A 761 -22.98 -4.50 19.61
CA ASN A 761 -23.01 -5.69 18.76
C ASN A 761 -21.71 -5.87 17.99
N ASP A 762 -21.05 -4.80 17.53
CA ASP A 762 -19.71 -4.86 16.90
C ASP A 762 -18.69 -5.60 17.78
N PHE A 763 -18.59 -5.24 19.06
CA PHE A 763 -17.64 -5.88 19.98
C PHE A 763 -18.00 -7.36 20.25
N ALA A 764 -19.29 -7.65 20.45
CA ALA A 764 -19.79 -9.00 20.68
C ALA A 764 -19.64 -9.91 19.44
N LEU A 765 -19.75 -9.33 18.23
CA LEU A 765 -19.55 -10.01 16.95
C LEU A 765 -18.06 -10.28 16.68
N LEU A 766 -17.21 -9.24 16.81
CA LEU A 766 -15.75 -9.36 16.68
C LEU A 766 -15.21 -10.42 17.65
N SER A 767 -15.63 -10.42 18.91
CA SER A 767 -15.18 -11.40 19.90
C SER A 767 -15.43 -12.85 19.46
N ARG A 768 -16.59 -13.12 18.86
CA ARG A 768 -16.96 -14.45 18.34
C ARG A 768 -16.14 -14.83 17.11
N VAL A 769 -16.07 -13.94 16.12
CA VAL A 769 -15.40 -14.20 14.85
C VAL A 769 -13.90 -14.31 15.02
N LEU A 770 -13.29 -13.44 15.83
CA LEU A 770 -11.87 -13.52 16.16
C LEU A 770 -11.55 -14.73 17.05
N SER A 771 -12.46 -15.19 17.91
CA SER A 771 -12.32 -16.48 18.60
C SER A 771 -12.28 -17.67 17.63
N ILE A 772 -13.04 -17.61 16.55
CA ILE A 772 -12.96 -18.60 15.45
C ILE A 772 -11.61 -18.47 14.74
N CYS A 773 -11.20 -17.27 14.31
CA CYS A 773 -9.92 -17.05 13.62
C CYS A 773 -8.69 -17.44 14.45
N SER A 774 -8.71 -17.24 15.78
CA SER A 774 -7.59 -17.62 16.67
C SER A 774 -7.48 -19.13 16.92
N PHE A 775 -8.52 -19.91 16.60
CA PHE A 775 -8.52 -21.37 16.64
C PHE A 775 -8.33 -21.99 15.25
N THR A 776 -8.86 -21.33 14.22
CA THR A 776 -8.85 -21.78 12.83
C THR A 776 -8.56 -20.58 11.94
N PRO A 777 -7.27 -20.25 11.73
CA PRO A 777 -6.84 -19.07 10.96
C PRO A 777 -7.49 -18.94 9.58
N VAL A 778 -7.74 -17.71 9.14
CA VAL A 778 -8.45 -17.41 7.88
C VAL A 778 -7.76 -18.07 6.67
N ARG A 779 -6.42 -18.14 6.65
CA ARG A 779 -5.66 -18.89 5.63
C ARG A 779 -6.09 -20.37 5.50
N LEU A 780 -6.46 -21.02 6.59
CA LEU A 780 -6.92 -22.41 6.63
C LEU A 780 -8.40 -22.53 6.27
N LEU A 781 -9.26 -21.63 6.77
CA LEU A 781 -10.68 -21.60 6.41
C LEU A 781 -10.88 -21.40 4.90
N ASN A 782 -10.17 -20.42 4.33
CA ASN A 782 -10.22 -20.14 2.90
C ASN A 782 -9.68 -21.33 2.10
N SER A 783 -8.47 -21.81 2.43
CA SER A 783 -7.85 -22.92 1.69
C SER A 783 -8.64 -24.23 1.77
N TYR A 784 -9.16 -24.58 2.96
CA TYR A 784 -9.99 -25.77 3.11
C TYR A 784 -11.28 -25.67 2.27
N SER A 785 -11.95 -24.51 2.29
CA SER A 785 -13.17 -24.28 1.49
C SER A 785 -12.90 -23.92 0.02
N LYS A 786 -11.66 -24.11 -0.46
CA LYS A 786 -11.15 -23.83 -1.81
C LYS A 786 -11.19 -22.36 -2.27
N TRP A 787 -11.33 -21.41 -1.36
CA TRP A 787 -11.21 -19.99 -1.66
C TRP A 787 -9.74 -19.61 -1.87
N GLN A 788 -9.42 -18.97 -3.01
CA GLN A 788 -8.10 -18.38 -3.30
C GLN A 788 -6.90 -19.34 -3.12
N THR A 789 -7.06 -20.61 -3.47
CA THR A 789 -6.03 -21.64 -3.25
C THR A 789 -5.97 -22.68 -4.37
N THR A 790 -4.95 -23.53 -4.36
CA THR A 790 -4.83 -24.71 -5.22
C THR A 790 -5.29 -25.98 -4.51
N ASP A 791 -5.48 -27.08 -5.22
CA ASP A 791 -5.77 -28.39 -4.59
C ASP A 791 -4.66 -28.85 -3.64
N ALA A 792 -3.40 -28.45 -3.87
CA ALA A 792 -2.31 -28.65 -2.94
C ALA A 792 -2.47 -27.81 -1.67
N GLY A 793 -2.86 -26.53 -1.80
CA GLY A 793 -3.17 -25.67 -0.65
C GLY A 793 -4.37 -26.15 0.17
N HIS A 794 -5.42 -26.63 -0.48
CA HIS A 794 -6.54 -27.33 0.15
C HIS A 794 -6.09 -28.58 0.91
N SER A 795 -5.24 -29.42 0.30
CA SER A 795 -4.73 -30.66 0.91
C SER A 795 -3.85 -30.39 2.13
N ASN A 796 -2.97 -29.39 2.04
CA ASN A 796 -2.12 -28.95 3.15
C ASN A 796 -2.96 -28.38 4.30
N ALA A 797 -3.95 -27.54 4.00
CA ALA A 797 -4.86 -27.00 5.01
C ALA A 797 -5.70 -28.10 5.67
N ARG A 798 -6.15 -29.10 4.91
CA ARG A 798 -6.82 -30.30 5.45
C ARG A 798 -5.91 -31.05 6.42
N SER A 799 -4.61 -31.21 6.11
CA SER A 799 -3.66 -31.88 7.02
C SER A 799 -3.47 -31.08 8.31
N GLU A 800 -3.15 -29.80 8.22
CA GLU A 800 -2.90 -28.96 9.41
C GLU A 800 -4.14 -28.90 10.33
N LEU A 801 -5.34 -28.86 9.75
CA LEU A 801 -6.59 -28.94 10.51
C LEU A 801 -6.77 -30.32 11.16
N LEU A 802 -6.49 -31.43 10.45
CA LEU A 802 -6.57 -32.79 11.02
C LEU A 802 -5.62 -33.00 12.21
N ASP A 803 -4.50 -32.27 12.28
CA ASP A 803 -3.58 -32.31 13.41
C ASP A 803 -4.06 -31.44 14.59
N ILE A 804 -4.54 -30.22 14.34
CA ILE A 804 -5.02 -29.27 15.38
C ILE A 804 -6.30 -29.76 16.07
N VAL A 805 -7.22 -30.32 15.28
CA VAL A 805 -8.62 -30.58 15.67
C VAL A 805 -8.79 -31.60 16.81
N PRO A 806 -8.21 -32.82 16.75
CA PRO A 806 -8.40 -33.84 17.79
C PRO A 806 -7.93 -33.39 19.17
N GLN A 807 -6.94 -32.49 19.22
CA GLN A 807 -6.31 -32.01 20.43
C GLN A 807 -7.19 -31.00 21.21
N ASN A 808 -8.19 -30.39 20.57
CA ASN A 808 -8.89 -29.20 21.08
C ASN A 808 -10.42 -29.21 20.89
N VAL A 809 -11.05 -30.39 20.94
CA VAL A 809 -12.50 -30.59 20.70
C VAL A 809 -13.40 -29.62 21.49
N GLY A 810 -13.08 -29.32 22.75
CA GLY A 810 -13.84 -28.36 23.55
C GLY A 810 -13.84 -26.94 22.97
N ARG A 811 -12.67 -26.42 22.56
CA ARG A 811 -12.53 -25.10 21.93
C ARG A 811 -13.31 -25.04 20.61
N ALA A 812 -13.28 -26.12 19.83
CA ALA A 812 -14.04 -26.22 18.58
C ALA A 812 -15.56 -26.17 18.76
N ARG A 813 -16.09 -26.80 19.83
CA ARG A 813 -17.51 -26.73 20.18
C ARG A 813 -17.93 -25.32 20.58
N HIS A 814 -17.07 -24.57 21.27
CA HIS A 814 -17.29 -23.14 21.54
C HIS A 814 -17.30 -22.33 20.24
N CYS A 815 -16.32 -22.51 19.36
CA CYS A 815 -16.28 -21.83 18.05
C CYS A 815 -17.52 -22.14 17.19
N LEU A 816 -18.05 -23.38 17.23
CA LEU A 816 -19.29 -23.73 16.52
C LEU A 816 -20.52 -23.05 17.14
N TYR A 817 -20.60 -22.99 18.48
CA TYR A 817 -21.66 -22.29 19.18
C TYR A 817 -21.65 -20.78 18.87
N TYR A 818 -20.47 -20.15 18.85
CA TYR A 818 -20.30 -18.76 18.45
C TYR A 818 -20.74 -18.52 17.00
N ALA A 819 -20.34 -19.39 16.07
CA ALA A 819 -20.79 -19.32 14.67
C ALA A 819 -22.33 -19.44 14.56
N ALA A 820 -22.95 -20.32 15.34
CA ALA A 820 -24.41 -20.50 15.36
C ALA A 820 -25.14 -19.26 15.90
N GLN A 821 -24.60 -18.59 16.91
CA GLN A 821 -25.13 -17.31 17.40
C GLN A 821 -25.05 -16.20 16.35
N VAL A 822 -23.92 -16.09 15.63
CA VAL A 822 -23.74 -15.07 14.57
C VAL A 822 -24.72 -15.28 13.42
N LEU A 823 -24.87 -16.52 12.91
CA LEU A 823 -25.84 -16.80 11.85
C LEU A 823 -27.29 -16.60 12.31
N GLN A 824 -27.61 -16.89 13.58
CA GLN A 824 -28.96 -16.64 14.09
C GLN A 824 -29.29 -15.13 14.16
N TYR A 825 -28.33 -14.29 14.54
CA TYR A 825 -28.49 -12.83 14.54
C TYR A 825 -28.70 -12.24 13.13
N PHE A 826 -27.93 -12.68 12.14
CA PHE A 826 -28.07 -12.20 10.75
C PHE A 826 -29.21 -12.87 9.95
N ARG A 827 -30.06 -13.69 10.58
CA ARG A 827 -31.35 -14.12 10.00
C ARG A 827 -32.47 -13.10 10.23
N THR A 828 -32.34 -12.26 11.25
CA THR A 828 -33.30 -11.20 11.60
C THR A 828 -32.73 -9.80 11.41
N THR A 829 -31.40 -9.65 11.48
CA THR A 829 -30.69 -8.40 11.21
C THR A 829 -30.10 -8.37 9.80
N ARG A 830 -30.29 -7.27 9.06
CA ARG A 830 -29.75 -7.05 7.72
C ARG A 830 -28.22 -6.96 7.74
N VAL A 831 -27.55 -7.65 6.82
CA VAL A 831 -26.09 -7.49 6.60
C VAL A 831 -25.83 -6.13 5.94
N ALA A 832 -25.04 -5.26 6.57
CA ALA A 832 -24.88 -3.87 6.10
C ALA A 832 -23.43 -3.42 5.85
N THR A 833 -22.46 -3.94 6.60
CA THR A 833 -21.04 -3.53 6.52
C THR A 833 -20.13 -4.69 6.12
N ILE A 834 -18.92 -4.35 5.70
CA ILE A 834 -17.84 -5.32 5.43
C ILE A 834 -17.55 -6.23 6.63
N LEU A 835 -17.65 -5.72 7.87
CA LEU A 835 -17.51 -6.54 9.08
C LEU A 835 -18.61 -7.59 9.16
N ASP A 836 -19.86 -7.21 8.86
CA ASP A 836 -21.01 -8.14 8.88
C ASP A 836 -20.84 -9.23 7.82
N ILE A 837 -20.46 -8.86 6.59
CA ILE A 837 -20.21 -9.77 5.47
C ILE A 837 -19.09 -10.78 5.81
N LEU A 838 -17.93 -10.28 6.24
CA LEU A 838 -16.79 -11.14 6.60
C LEU A 838 -17.10 -12.04 7.80
N SER A 839 -17.89 -11.55 8.76
CA SER A 839 -18.34 -12.34 9.93
C SER A 839 -19.21 -13.52 9.52
N VAL A 840 -20.21 -13.31 8.66
CA VAL A 840 -21.07 -14.39 8.15
C VAL A 840 -20.25 -15.39 7.34
N LEU A 841 -19.36 -14.92 6.45
CA LEU A 841 -18.49 -15.79 5.65
C LEU A 841 -17.63 -16.70 6.54
N ILE A 842 -16.85 -16.13 7.47
CA ILE A 842 -15.96 -16.89 8.35
C ILE A 842 -16.73 -17.90 9.21
N CYS A 843 -17.90 -17.53 9.74
CA CYS A 843 -18.75 -18.46 10.48
C CYS A 843 -19.21 -19.66 9.63
N VAL A 844 -19.55 -19.43 8.37
CA VAL A 844 -20.01 -20.47 7.44
C VAL A 844 -18.86 -21.38 7.01
N LEU A 845 -17.70 -20.82 6.65
CA LEU A 845 -16.51 -21.63 6.31
C LEU A 845 -16.10 -22.50 7.51
N TYR A 846 -16.14 -21.97 8.74
CA TYR A 846 -15.88 -22.74 9.95
C TYR A 846 -16.92 -23.85 10.18
N MET A 847 -18.22 -23.59 9.96
CA MET A 847 -19.25 -24.65 10.06
C MET A 847 -19.07 -25.77 9.04
N VAL A 848 -18.59 -25.46 7.83
CA VAL A 848 -18.25 -26.47 6.81
C VAL A 848 -17.06 -27.31 7.24
N VAL A 849 -15.98 -26.68 7.72
CA VAL A 849 -14.83 -27.36 8.35
C VAL A 849 -15.29 -28.25 9.52
N TYR A 850 -16.23 -27.76 10.35
CA TYR A 850 -16.77 -28.54 11.46
C TYR A 850 -17.52 -29.80 10.97
N ALA A 851 -18.46 -29.64 10.05
CA ALA A 851 -19.30 -30.73 9.55
C ALA A 851 -18.53 -31.80 8.76
N ASP A 852 -17.40 -31.43 8.14
CA ASP A 852 -16.59 -32.36 7.34
C ASP A 852 -15.42 -33.00 8.11
N ILE A 853 -14.83 -32.33 9.11
CA ILE A 853 -13.70 -32.91 9.88
C ILE A 853 -14.17 -33.53 11.19
N PHE A 854 -14.90 -32.77 12.02
CA PHE A 854 -15.13 -33.13 13.43
C PHE A 854 -16.18 -34.24 13.58
N GLU A 855 -17.29 -34.13 12.84
CA GLU A 855 -18.38 -35.13 12.86
C GLU A 855 -18.01 -36.44 12.14
N GLN A 856 -16.86 -36.49 11.44
CA GLN A 856 -16.32 -37.71 10.83
C GLN A 856 -15.33 -38.46 11.75
N GLN A 857 -14.88 -37.84 12.85
CA GLN A 857 -13.91 -38.42 13.78
C GLN A 857 -14.55 -39.04 15.05
N ASP A 858 -15.85 -38.84 15.32
CA ASP A 858 -16.49 -39.53 16.46
C ASP A 858 -16.59 -41.04 16.17
N PRO A 859 -15.95 -41.92 16.98
CA PRO A 859 -15.87 -43.35 16.69
C PRO A 859 -17.22 -44.07 16.72
N ASN A 860 -18.27 -43.45 17.29
CA ASN A 860 -19.64 -43.99 17.24
C ASN A 860 -20.30 -43.86 15.85
N SER A 861 -19.69 -43.13 14.91
CA SER A 861 -20.17 -43.00 13.53
C SER A 861 -19.77 -44.17 12.62
N ALA A 862 -18.66 -44.85 12.92
CA ALA A 862 -18.01 -45.84 12.05
C ALA A 862 -18.30 -47.31 12.45
N GLY A 863 -19.52 -47.60 12.91
CA GLY A 863 -19.92 -48.93 13.39
C GLY A 863 -20.45 -49.86 12.29
N THR A 864 -19.60 -50.74 11.75
CA THR A 864 -20.04 -51.91 10.98
C THR A 864 -20.52 -53.05 11.89
N GLY A 865 -21.60 -53.73 11.51
CA GLY A 865 -22.11 -54.92 12.21
C GLY A 865 -23.35 -54.66 13.09
N ALA A 866 -24.28 -55.61 13.07
CA ALA A 866 -25.59 -55.46 13.71
C ALA A 866 -25.64 -55.97 15.16
N SER A 867 -25.24 -55.16 16.16
CA SER A 867 -25.65 -55.36 17.57
C SER A 867 -25.39 -54.16 18.53
N ALA A 868 -25.83 -52.94 18.21
CA ALA A 868 -25.74 -51.80 19.14
C ALA A 868 -26.78 -50.69 18.86
N ARG A 869 -28.07 -50.96 19.09
CA ARG A 869 -29.17 -50.04 18.70
C ARG A 869 -29.46 -48.93 19.71
N THR A 870 -28.41 -48.25 20.20
CA THR A 870 -28.47 -47.11 21.15
C THR A 870 -27.48 -45.99 20.80
N SER A 871 -27.20 -45.76 19.51
CA SER A 871 -26.62 -44.48 19.08
C SER A 871 -27.56 -43.34 19.49
N SER A 872 -27.07 -42.30 20.17
CA SER A 872 -27.93 -41.24 20.70
C SER A 872 -28.74 -40.56 19.58
N THR A 873 -30.07 -40.58 19.74
CA THR A 873 -31.05 -39.77 18.99
C THR A 873 -31.17 -38.36 19.56
N GLU A 874 -30.35 -38.02 20.55
CA GLU A 874 -30.42 -36.78 21.28
C GLU A 874 -29.68 -35.64 20.56
N ILE A 875 -30.41 -34.55 20.37
CA ILE A 875 -29.98 -33.37 19.62
C ILE A 875 -29.72 -32.21 20.58
N ILE A 876 -28.74 -31.36 20.25
CA ILE A 876 -28.59 -30.03 20.85
C ILE A 876 -28.82 -28.96 19.79
N ARG A 877 -29.76 -28.03 20.03
CA ARG A 877 -29.96 -26.86 19.16
C ARG A 877 -29.03 -25.73 19.61
N LEU A 878 -28.04 -25.39 18.80
CA LEU A 878 -27.03 -24.39 19.16
C LEU A 878 -27.54 -22.95 19.00
N ASP A 879 -28.48 -22.73 18.09
CA ASP A 879 -29.13 -21.44 17.82
C ASP A 879 -30.42 -21.22 18.62
N GLN A 880 -30.87 -22.22 19.38
CA GLN A 880 -32.11 -22.18 20.19
C GLN A 880 -31.91 -22.91 21.53
N VAL A 881 -30.87 -22.54 22.28
CA VAL A 881 -30.57 -23.16 23.58
C VAL A 881 -31.59 -22.72 24.64
N ILE A 882 -32.30 -23.69 25.19
CA ILE A 882 -33.27 -23.49 26.29
C ILE A 882 -32.69 -23.97 27.65
N ASP A 883 -31.71 -24.87 27.64
CA ASP A 883 -31.06 -25.41 28.84
C ASP A 883 -29.54 -25.12 28.81
N ALA A 884 -29.09 -24.25 29.72
CA ALA A 884 -27.70 -23.87 29.87
C ALA A 884 -26.81 -24.99 30.46
N ASN A 885 -27.35 -25.87 31.31
CA ASN A 885 -26.58 -26.99 31.86
C ASN A 885 -26.28 -28.03 30.76
N LEU A 886 -27.26 -28.28 29.89
CA LEU A 886 -27.09 -29.15 28.73
C LEU A 886 -26.06 -28.58 27.74
N LEU A 887 -26.09 -27.27 27.49
CA LEU A 887 -25.10 -26.57 26.66
C LEU A 887 -23.70 -26.67 27.27
N ASN A 888 -23.53 -26.28 28.53
CA ASN A 888 -22.21 -26.31 29.19
C ASN A 888 -21.65 -27.74 29.21
N GLY A 889 -22.48 -28.74 29.51
CA GLY A 889 -22.09 -30.15 29.41
C GLY A 889 -21.71 -30.60 27.99
N TRP A 890 -22.21 -29.96 26.93
CA TRP A 890 -21.79 -30.25 25.55
C TRP A 890 -20.51 -29.50 25.17
N LEU A 891 -20.38 -28.22 25.56
CA LEU A 891 -19.21 -27.38 25.34
C LEU A 891 -17.95 -27.93 26.04
N GLU A 892 -18.11 -28.45 27.25
CA GLU A 892 -17.06 -29.12 28.05
C GLU A 892 -16.84 -30.60 27.66
N VAL A 893 -17.44 -31.08 26.55
CA VAL A 893 -17.31 -32.46 26.05
C VAL A 893 -17.78 -33.54 27.05
N ARG A 894 -18.63 -33.18 28.03
CA ARG A 894 -19.26 -34.13 28.97
C ARG A 894 -20.41 -34.93 28.35
N ASN A 895 -20.95 -34.52 27.19
CA ASN A 895 -21.93 -35.27 26.42
C ASN A 895 -21.69 -35.18 24.89
N HIS A 896 -22.24 -36.15 24.14
CA HIS A 896 -22.09 -36.29 22.69
C HIS A 896 -23.45 -36.15 21.97
N ARG A 897 -24.22 -35.12 22.31
CA ARG A 897 -25.44 -34.78 21.55
C ARG A 897 -25.09 -34.17 20.20
N ARG A 898 -25.87 -34.53 19.18
CA ARG A 898 -25.60 -34.12 17.79
C ARG A 898 -25.97 -32.64 17.59
N PRO A 899 -25.08 -31.80 17.03
CA PRO A 899 -25.38 -30.40 16.81
C PRO A 899 -26.41 -30.19 15.71
N HIS A 900 -27.39 -29.34 16.00
CA HIS A 900 -28.44 -28.89 15.10
C HIS A 900 -28.49 -27.37 15.06
N ILE A 901 -28.69 -26.83 13.87
CA ILE A 901 -28.98 -25.41 13.64
C ILE A 901 -30.28 -25.32 12.83
N THR A 902 -31.20 -24.45 13.24
CA THR A 902 -32.48 -24.21 12.56
C THR A 902 -32.25 -23.80 11.10
N GLY A 903 -33.14 -24.18 10.17
CA GLY A 903 -32.95 -24.00 8.72
C GLY A 903 -31.91 -24.93 8.07
N VAL A 904 -30.83 -25.27 8.78
CA VAL A 904 -29.74 -26.16 8.31
C VAL A 904 -29.98 -27.62 8.73
N GLY A 905 -30.69 -27.87 9.82
CA GLY A 905 -30.92 -29.20 10.40
C GLY A 905 -29.70 -29.72 11.17
N LEU A 906 -29.54 -31.05 11.19
CA LEU A 906 -28.35 -31.71 11.74
C LEU A 906 -27.10 -31.39 10.90
N LEU A 907 -26.01 -31.04 11.59
CA LEU A 907 -24.68 -30.95 11.00
C LEU A 907 -24.08 -32.35 10.94
N HIS A 908 -24.34 -33.04 9.83
CA HIS A 908 -23.77 -34.36 9.51
C HIS A 908 -23.34 -34.37 8.04
N ASN A 909 -22.36 -35.21 7.69
CA ASN A 909 -21.55 -35.04 6.49
C ASN A 909 -22.33 -35.09 5.16
N GLY A 910 -21.80 -34.41 4.15
CA GLY A 910 -22.32 -34.35 2.77
C GLY A 910 -23.64 -33.60 2.55
N ARG A 911 -24.64 -33.75 3.45
CA ARG A 911 -25.98 -33.16 3.28
C ARG A 911 -26.17 -31.83 4.02
N SER A 912 -25.34 -31.51 5.02
CA SER A 912 -25.41 -30.25 5.77
C SER A 912 -24.74 -29.08 5.04
N VAL A 913 -23.56 -29.31 4.46
CA VAL A 913 -22.74 -28.30 3.75
C VAL A 913 -23.50 -27.53 2.65
N PRO A 914 -24.26 -28.17 1.73
CA PRO A 914 -25.10 -27.44 0.77
C PRO A 914 -26.17 -26.54 1.42
N ARG A 915 -26.67 -26.93 2.60
CA ARG A 915 -27.69 -26.16 3.34
C ARG A 915 -27.07 -25.02 4.14
N LEU A 916 -25.83 -25.17 4.64
CA LEU A 916 -25.05 -24.07 5.22
C LEU A 916 -24.82 -22.96 4.20
N TYR A 917 -24.29 -23.30 3.02
CA TYR A 917 -24.06 -22.35 1.93
C TYR A 917 -25.36 -21.68 1.45
N LYS A 918 -26.46 -22.43 1.34
CA LYS A 918 -27.79 -21.87 1.00
C LYS A 918 -28.36 -20.96 2.09
N ASP A 919 -28.12 -21.24 3.37
CA ASP A 919 -28.55 -20.35 4.47
C ASP A 919 -27.74 -19.04 4.46
N ALA A 920 -26.42 -19.16 4.31
CA ALA A 920 -25.49 -18.05 4.16
C ALA A 920 -25.83 -17.13 2.98
N SER A 921 -26.13 -17.71 1.81
CA SER A 921 -26.56 -16.99 0.62
C SER A 921 -27.81 -16.14 0.91
N ARG A 922 -28.84 -16.70 1.56
CA ARG A 922 -30.05 -15.93 1.95
C ARG A 922 -29.76 -14.80 2.94
N ILE A 923 -28.84 -15.03 3.89
CA ILE A 923 -28.40 -14.00 4.84
C ILE A 923 -27.72 -12.84 4.10
N MET A 924 -26.77 -13.14 3.21
CA MET A 924 -26.09 -12.13 2.38
C MET A 924 -27.06 -11.39 1.45
N ALA A 925 -28.05 -12.09 0.88
CA ALA A 925 -29.07 -11.50 0.02
C ALA A 925 -29.88 -10.39 0.71
N SER A 926 -30.08 -10.44 2.03
CA SER A 926 -30.73 -9.33 2.79
C SER A 926 -29.96 -8.00 2.67
N GLY A 927 -28.63 -8.10 2.57
CA GLY A 927 -27.73 -6.96 2.37
C GLY A 927 -27.51 -6.56 0.92
N SER A 928 -28.08 -7.29 -0.06
CA SER A 928 -27.77 -7.04 -1.49
C SER A 928 -28.17 -5.65 -2.00
N SER A 929 -29.20 -5.05 -1.40
CA SER A 929 -29.64 -3.66 -1.62
C SER A 929 -29.07 -2.66 -0.61
N VAL A 930 -27.98 -3.01 0.08
CA VAL A 930 -27.10 -2.13 0.88
C VAL A 930 -25.60 -2.50 0.73
N SER A 931 -25.26 -3.46 -0.13
CA SER A 931 -23.87 -3.76 -0.49
C SER A 931 -23.79 -4.64 -1.74
N ARG A 932 -23.07 -4.16 -2.76
CA ARG A 932 -22.73 -4.98 -3.93
C ARG A 932 -21.81 -6.14 -3.55
N MET A 933 -20.87 -5.94 -2.62
CA MET A 933 -20.08 -7.03 -2.04
C MET A 933 -20.98 -8.13 -1.43
N ALA A 934 -22.04 -7.78 -0.68
CA ALA A 934 -22.98 -8.77 -0.15
C ALA A 934 -23.78 -9.48 -1.27
N LYS A 935 -24.17 -8.76 -2.32
CA LYS A 935 -24.83 -9.33 -3.51
C LYS A 935 -23.95 -10.35 -4.23
N GLU A 936 -22.70 -10.02 -4.54
CA GLU A 936 -21.77 -10.96 -5.20
C GLU A 936 -21.44 -12.15 -4.29
N MET A 937 -21.21 -11.90 -2.99
CA MET A 937 -20.99 -12.96 -1.99
C MET A 937 -22.17 -13.92 -1.88
N SER A 938 -23.40 -13.41 -1.95
CA SER A 938 -24.64 -14.22 -2.00
C SER A 938 -24.65 -15.18 -3.19
N ILE A 939 -24.18 -14.74 -4.37
CA ILE A 939 -24.14 -15.53 -5.60
C ILE A 939 -23.07 -16.62 -5.51
N VAL A 940 -21.86 -16.29 -5.04
CA VAL A 940 -20.77 -17.28 -4.86
C VAL A 940 -21.20 -18.37 -3.86
N LEU A 941 -21.79 -17.99 -2.73
CA LEU A 941 -22.30 -18.94 -1.74
C LEU A 941 -23.45 -19.80 -2.29
N GLU A 942 -24.34 -19.26 -3.13
CA GLU A 942 -25.36 -20.08 -3.79
C GLU A 942 -24.75 -21.10 -4.77
N SER A 943 -23.65 -20.73 -5.43
CA SER A 943 -22.88 -21.61 -6.32
C SER A 943 -22.18 -22.74 -5.55
N GLN A 944 -21.53 -22.43 -4.42
CA GLN A 944 -20.98 -23.45 -3.52
C GLN A 944 -22.08 -24.37 -2.96
N GLY A 945 -23.27 -23.84 -2.69
CA GLY A 945 -24.46 -24.61 -2.32
C GLY A 945 -24.95 -25.59 -3.39
N LYS A 946 -24.54 -25.41 -4.65
CA LYS A 946 -24.81 -26.33 -5.79
C LYS A 946 -23.64 -27.30 -6.05
N GLY A 947 -22.52 -27.16 -5.34
CA GLY A 947 -21.34 -28.03 -5.44
C GLY A 947 -20.21 -27.51 -6.34
N TYR A 948 -20.30 -26.28 -6.83
CA TYR A 948 -19.23 -25.63 -7.61
C TYR A 948 -18.13 -25.06 -6.71
N PRO A 949 -16.88 -24.89 -7.22
CA PRO A 949 -15.84 -24.14 -6.53
C PRO A 949 -16.24 -22.66 -6.32
N PRO A 950 -15.61 -21.94 -5.38
CA PRO A 950 -15.82 -20.52 -5.16
C PRO A 950 -15.12 -19.67 -6.25
N GLU A 951 -15.64 -19.74 -7.48
CA GLU A 951 -15.22 -18.87 -8.57
C GLU A 951 -15.79 -17.46 -8.35
N LEU A 952 -14.93 -16.55 -7.89
CA LEU A 952 -15.14 -15.11 -8.05
C LEU A 952 -15.13 -14.82 -9.55
N VAL A 953 -16.26 -14.35 -10.07
CA VAL A 953 -16.61 -14.43 -11.49
C VAL A 953 -15.64 -13.61 -12.36
N HIS A 954 -14.69 -14.28 -13.01
CA HIS A 954 -13.88 -13.74 -14.10
C HIS A 954 -14.73 -13.58 -15.38
N ARG A 955 -15.74 -12.71 -15.33
CA ARG A 955 -16.34 -12.14 -16.54
C ARG A 955 -15.42 -11.03 -17.05
N GLN A 956 -14.45 -11.43 -17.87
CA GLN A 956 -14.02 -10.58 -18.96
C GLN A 956 -15.19 -10.49 -19.95
N SER A 957 -16.03 -9.47 -19.79
CA SER A 957 -16.86 -8.97 -20.87
C SER A 957 -15.97 -8.12 -21.77
N GLY A 958 -15.71 -8.61 -22.99
CA GLY A 958 -15.38 -7.75 -24.13
C GLY A 958 -16.64 -7.35 -24.89
#